data_AF-A0A061JS69-F1
#
_entry.id   AF-A0A061JS69-F1
#
_cell.length_a   1.000
_cell.length_b   1.000
_cell.length_c   1.000
_cell.angle_alpha   90.00
_cell.angle_beta   90.00
_cell.angle_gamma   90.00
#
_symmetry.space_group_name_H-M   'P 1'
#
loop_
_entity.id
_entity.type
_entity.pdbx_description
1 polymer ?
#
loop_
_entity_poly.entity_id
_entity_poly.type
_entity_poly.pdbx_seq_one_letter_code
_entity_poly.pdbx_strand_id
1 'polypeptide(L)'
;MTEDTSAPTLTATGTLTSTDVDGTNNAFQVGAGVAVGTTLGSLSIDAVGAWSYTVANSAVQSLGANATKVEQFTVKAADGTEQVIEVTINGTNDVPVVGAALISSDTEGNGIYTLNLLLGTSDADSGDILSVSNATYTVGGVPTDNAGTDIPAGLSLAPNGVLSINPSDSAFNYLAQGQSLVIVVNYAVTDGIASPTKTATITINGTNDQPTVSGAITSSRDEGDAAYTIDLLSGAHDVDTADVLSIGSVTYTVGDGVASGVAPTGFSLAGSTLTVDPSNAAFNALAYGETLNVLVAYTISDGKGGSVAQTATITLTGTNDAPEITVIGTPSISAASGDVVFNGSLLVSDADANEQLTLSLTAIGGTLDLSDASGVTISEGSENAGELGLRISGTAAQINAALNGMKFSADGSGVDAGLYVEVVDGGENGVTGDAQYIEIPVATPDVVPGSVDFDTGEQVTIASYDPATVITIAGVSAASTSVLVDGAGTTITGGNGGSLLLGGYSGNLDGTSIQFADGSLLKTATANNSSGATLVGSSIAGGDLLIGSDFADVLRGLAGNDTLHGGAGNDTIYGGSGADIIKGGAGNDVIYGGDNSADDGAQDLFVYDAVGSQGTDIIVGFKDGQDKIAFQGALPSSYSISSIGTTAVVTLTGNDNATTTIKLLGMAGLVDDSDFVLLGTSGNDVLSGDSGNNTIFGLAGNDTIDGGVGVDFINTGSGTDSVIFNSLAEVGGRSGADFSATQYDVLVAGGYTSASDTLQFSATGFGLSNQTTGQANVVSAESGAITLASEQQFALIDADAVSWGASDIVNAINQNVTGSVSMQKMFFALDNGADTRIYFWDDLGSGTVDTANGELTLVVELVGVTDATTLSNLTIA
;
A
#
# COMPACT_ATOMS: atom_id res chain seq x y z
N MET A 1 55.67 -25.73 83.03
CA MET A 1 54.20 -25.56 83.12
C MET A 1 53.72 -24.82 81.88
N THR A 2 52.43 -24.83 81.61
CA THR A 2 51.87 -24.15 80.43
C THR A 2 50.79 -23.21 80.89
N GLU A 3 50.71 -22.07 80.25
CA GLU A 3 49.57 -21.17 80.32
C GLU A 3 48.25 -21.86 79.98
N ASP A 4 47.15 -21.38 80.56
CA ASP A 4 45.80 -21.90 80.34
C ASP A 4 44.79 -20.74 80.21
N THR A 5 43.60 -21.00 79.67
CA THR A 5 42.51 -20.04 79.52
C THR A 5 41.52 -20.06 80.70
N SER A 6 41.57 -21.07 81.57
CA SER A 6 40.52 -21.32 82.58
C SER A 6 41.00 -21.24 84.03
N ALA A 7 42.24 -21.63 84.32
CA ALA A 7 42.80 -21.61 85.66
C ALA A 7 43.18 -20.18 86.10
N PRO A 8 42.72 -19.67 87.26
CA PRO A 8 43.13 -18.34 87.73
C PRO A 8 44.58 -18.29 88.25
N THR A 9 45.16 -19.44 88.59
CA THR A 9 46.51 -19.57 89.13
C THR A 9 47.13 -20.87 88.64
N LEU A 10 48.36 -20.79 88.15
CA LEU A 10 49.12 -21.94 87.70
C LEU A 10 50.10 -22.38 88.79
N THR A 11 50.22 -23.69 88.98
CA THR A 11 51.06 -24.29 90.03
C THR A 11 52.00 -25.33 89.46
N ALA A 12 53.25 -25.35 89.91
CA ALA A 12 54.21 -26.43 89.65
C ALA A 12 54.86 -26.88 90.96
N THR A 13 55.06 -28.17 91.14
CA THR A 13 55.62 -28.73 92.38
C THR A 13 56.73 -29.73 92.08
N GLY A 14 57.64 -29.92 93.03
CA GLY A 14 58.63 -30.99 92.96
C GLY A 14 59.30 -31.20 94.30
N THR A 15 60.35 -32.03 94.32
CA THR A 15 61.10 -32.33 95.54
C THR A 15 62.58 -32.32 95.23
N LEU A 16 63.36 -31.56 96.00
CA LEU A 16 64.81 -31.66 96.01
C LEU A 16 65.23 -32.62 97.11
N THR A 17 66.30 -33.38 96.85
CA THR A 17 66.95 -34.21 97.86
C THR A 17 68.29 -33.59 98.23
N SER A 18 68.60 -33.53 99.51
CA SER A 18 69.91 -33.11 100.01
C SER A 18 70.66 -34.30 100.62
N THR A 19 71.97 -34.34 100.46
CA THR A 19 72.86 -35.28 101.15
C THR A 19 74.06 -34.50 101.67
N ASP A 20 74.21 -34.48 102.99
CA ASP A 20 75.32 -33.84 103.69
C ASP A 20 76.21 -34.93 104.32
N VAL A 21 77.49 -34.94 103.99
CA VAL A 21 78.47 -35.91 104.52
C VAL A 21 79.03 -35.49 105.89
N ASP A 22 78.86 -34.23 106.27
CA ASP A 22 79.39 -33.61 107.48
C ASP A 22 78.31 -33.42 108.58
N GLY A 23 77.03 -33.63 108.26
CA GLY A 23 75.87 -33.40 109.14
C GLY A 23 74.92 -34.60 109.32
N THR A 24 74.07 -34.58 110.37
CA THR A 24 73.09 -35.65 110.66
C THR A 24 71.65 -35.34 110.21
N ASN A 25 71.40 -34.18 109.58
CA ASN A 25 70.05 -33.75 109.18
C ASN A 25 70.03 -33.19 107.74
N ASN A 26 69.73 -34.06 106.77
CA ASN A 26 69.52 -33.70 105.37
C ASN A 26 68.22 -32.89 105.20
N ALA A 27 68.28 -31.57 105.37
CA ALA A 27 67.12 -30.68 105.32
C ALA A 27 67.38 -29.41 104.49
N PHE A 28 66.30 -28.70 104.13
CA PHE A 28 66.34 -27.39 103.45
C PHE A 28 65.90 -26.25 104.38
N GLN A 29 66.32 -25.02 104.07
CA GLN A 29 65.83 -23.82 104.75
C GLN A 29 64.39 -23.53 104.31
N VAL A 30 63.44 -23.67 105.23
CA VAL A 30 62.01 -23.45 104.98
C VAL A 30 61.74 -22.00 104.61
N GLY A 31 61.03 -21.75 103.51
CA GLY A 31 60.56 -20.42 103.17
C GLY A 31 60.46 -20.16 101.67
N ALA A 32 60.41 -18.87 101.32
CA ALA A 32 60.40 -18.43 99.93
C ALA A 32 61.78 -18.59 99.29
N GLY A 33 61.82 -19.12 98.06
CA GLY A 33 63.01 -19.08 97.23
C GLY A 33 63.37 -17.64 96.86
N VAL A 34 64.66 -17.35 96.79
CA VAL A 34 65.15 -16.01 96.41
C VAL A 34 65.10 -15.91 94.89
N ALA A 35 64.25 -15.03 94.36
CA ALA A 35 64.11 -14.82 92.93
C ALA A 35 65.43 -14.33 92.29
N VAL A 36 65.78 -14.89 91.15
CA VAL A 36 66.90 -14.45 90.31
C VAL A 36 66.34 -13.56 89.20
N GLY A 37 66.59 -12.25 89.29
CA GLY A 37 66.06 -11.28 88.34
C GLY A 37 64.57 -10.95 88.57
N THR A 38 63.86 -10.64 87.49
CA THR A 38 62.42 -10.30 87.53
C THR A 38 61.57 -11.54 87.28
N THR A 39 60.60 -11.76 88.18
CA THR A 39 59.69 -12.90 88.18
C THR A 39 58.25 -12.43 88.27
N LEU A 40 57.33 -13.22 87.71
CA LEU A 40 55.88 -13.07 87.71
C LEU A 40 55.25 -13.94 88.81
N GLY A 41 55.87 -15.08 89.11
CA GLY A 41 55.43 -16.00 90.16
C GLY A 41 56.29 -15.98 91.41
N SER A 42 56.00 -16.90 92.33
CA SER A 42 56.74 -17.10 93.57
C SER A 42 56.93 -18.59 93.86
N LEU A 43 58.05 -18.94 94.49
CA LEU A 43 58.40 -20.31 94.87
C LEU A 43 58.59 -20.40 96.39
N SER A 44 58.07 -21.47 97.00
CA SER A 44 58.34 -21.85 98.39
C SER A 44 58.87 -23.27 98.49
N ILE A 45 59.74 -23.56 99.45
CA ILE A 45 60.26 -24.91 99.76
C ILE A 45 60.11 -25.22 101.25
N ASP A 46 59.79 -26.47 101.58
CA ASP A 46 59.71 -26.96 102.96
C ASP A 46 61.00 -27.66 103.43
N ALA A 47 61.02 -28.12 104.69
CA ALA A 47 62.22 -28.68 105.31
C ALA A 47 62.65 -30.02 104.68
N VAL A 48 61.72 -30.75 104.06
CA VAL A 48 61.99 -32.04 103.41
C VAL A 48 62.32 -31.88 101.92
N GLY A 49 62.35 -30.64 101.43
CA GLY A 49 62.72 -30.29 100.06
C GLY A 49 61.55 -30.28 99.08
N ALA A 50 60.30 -30.44 99.54
CA ALA A 50 59.13 -30.28 98.69
C ALA A 50 58.91 -28.79 98.40
N TRP A 51 58.89 -28.44 97.12
CA TRP A 51 58.72 -27.07 96.66
C TRP A 51 57.45 -26.90 95.84
N SER A 52 56.91 -25.69 95.87
CA SER A 52 55.73 -25.26 95.11
C SER A 52 56.00 -23.88 94.52
N TYR A 53 55.85 -23.77 93.21
CA TYR A 53 55.81 -22.53 92.45
C TYR A 53 54.36 -22.16 92.13
N THR A 54 54.02 -20.88 92.23
CA THR A 54 52.70 -20.33 91.87
C THR A 54 52.84 -19.03 91.07
N VAL A 55 52.01 -18.86 90.03
CA VAL A 55 51.91 -17.62 89.26
C VAL A 55 50.45 -17.34 88.92
N ALA A 56 50.05 -16.07 88.98
CA ALA A 56 48.72 -15.67 88.52
C ALA A 56 48.62 -15.89 87.01
N ASN A 57 47.60 -16.62 86.55
CA ASN A 57 47.48 -16.93 85.13
C ASN A 57 47.34 -15.67 84.27
N SER A 58 46.59 -14.67 84.76
CA SER A 58 46.46 -13.37 84.10
C SER A 58 47.77 -12.60 83.90
N ALA A 59 48.84 -12.95 84.63
CA ALA A 59 50.15 -12.31 84.48
C ALA A 59 50.97 -12.88 83.31
N VAL A 60 50.54 -14.01 82.74
CA VAL A 60 51.26 -14.69 81.66
C VAL A 60 50.54 -14.66 80.31
N GLN A 61 49.27 -14.20 80.25
CA GLN A 61 48.38 -14.16 79.04
C GLN A 61 48.90 -13.38 77.83
N SER A 62 50.09 -12.80 77.94
CA SER A 62 50.77 -12.15 76.81
C SER A 62 51.78 -13.07 76.11
N LEU A 63 51.96 -14.30 76.58
CA LEU A 63 52.90 -15.27 76.04
C LEU A 63 52.22 -16.11 74.94
N GLY A 64 52.40 -15.70 73.68
CA GLY A 64 51.84 -16.43 72.55
C GLY A 64 52.45 -17.82 72.31
N ALA A 65 51.94 -18.49 71.27
CA ALA A 65 52.37 -19.86 70.94
C ALA A 65 53.89 -19.98 70.78
N ASN A 66 54.48 -20.93 71.50
CA ASN A 66 55.92 -21.21 71.55
C ASN A 66 56.78 -20.13 72.23
N ALA A 67 56.18 -19.06 72.75
CA ALA A 67 56.87 -18.15 73.66
C ALA A 67 57.13 -18.87 75.00
N THR A 68 58.24 -18.55 75.65
CA THR A 68 58.54 -19.10 76.98
C THR A 68 59.04 -18.00 77.91
N LYS A 69 58.63 -18.09 79.18
CA LYS A 69 59.17 -17.30 80.27
C LYS A 69 59.86 -18.24 81.24
N VAL A 70 61.18 -18.07 81.38
CA VAL A 70 61.99 -18.80 82.35
C VAL A 70 62.15 -17.96 83.60
N GLU A 71 61.84 -18.55 84.76
CA GLU A 71 62.03 -17.96 86.08
C GLU A 71 62.92 -18.85 86.94
N GLN A 72 63.84 -18.24 87.68
CA GLN A 72 64.80 -18.96 88.49
C GLN A 72 64.71 -18.52 89.96
N PHE A 73 64.78 -19.48 90.87
CA PHE A 73 64.74 -19.24 92.31
C PHE A 73 65.87 -20.01 92.99
N THR A 74 66.68 -19.30 93.78
CA THR A 74 67.72 -19.89 94.61
C THR A 74 67.12 -20.35 95.95
N VAL A 75 67.28 -21.63 96.27
CA VAL A 75 66.96 -22.23 97.58
C VAL A 75 68.25 -22.70 98.25
N LYS A 76 68.21 -22.90 99.58
CA LYS A 76 69.39 -23.29 100.37
C LYS A 76 69.13 -24.58 101.13
N ALA A 77 70.10 -25.49 101.10
CA ALA A 77 70.19 -26.58 102.07
C ALA A 77 70.46 -26.01 103.48
N ALA A 78 70.28 -26.83 104.52
CA ALA A 78 70.44 -26.41 105.91
C ALA A 78 71.85 -25.85 106.22
N ASP A 79 72.88 -26.35 105.55
CA ASP A 79 74.29 -25.91 105.64
C ASP A 79 74.59 -24.60 104.88
N GLY A 80 73.63 -24.08 104.11
CA GLY A 80 73.75 -22.87 103.31
C GLY A 80 74.13 -23.10 101.84
N THR A 81 74.34 -24.35 101.41
CA THR A 81 74.61 -24.70 100.01
C THR A 81 73.41 -24.31 99.13
N GLU A 82 73.68 -23.56 98.05
CA GLU A 82 72.65 -23.00 97.16
C GLU A 82 72.33 -23.95 96.00
N GLN A 83 71.05 -24.06 95.65
CA GLN A 83 70.57 -24.74 94.45
C GLN A 83 69.55 -23.86 93.74
N VAL A 84 69.64 -23.78 92.41
CA VAL A 84 68.67 -23.05 91.58
C VAL A 84 67.59 -24.02 91.11
N ILE A 85 66.33 -23.63 91.29
CA ILE A 85 65.17 -24.24 90.65
C ILE A 85 64.80 -23.34 89.47
N GLU A 86 64.74 -23.93 88.27
CA GLU A 86 64.28 -23.27 87.06
C GLU A 86 62.84 -23.71 86.75
N VAL A 87 61.96 -22.72 86.54
CA VAL A 87 60.59 -22.92 86.13
C VAL A 87 60.41 -22.29 84.75
N THR A 88 60.09 -23.13 83.77
CA THR A 88 59.71 -22.68 82.43
C THR A 88 58.19 -22.65 82.32
N ILE A 89 57.66 -21.46 82.04
CA ILE A 89 56.27 -21.23 81.64
C ILE A 89 56.25 -21.20 80.11
N ASN A 90 55.47 -22.08 79.49
CA ASN A 90 55.24 -22.07 78.06
C ASN A 90 53.94 -21.35 77.76
N GLY A 91 53.97 -20.41 76.82
CA GLY A 91 52.81 -19.70 76.31
C GLY A 91 51.92 -20.56 75.43
N THR A 92 50.68 -20.12 75.25
CA THR A 92 49.68 -20.70 74.33
C THR A 92 49.14 -19.61 73.44
N ASN A 93 48.61 -19.96 72.27
CA ASN A 93 47.91 -18.97 71.45
C ASN A 93 46.57 -18.64 72.12
N ASP A 94 46.33 -17.37 72.39
CA ASP A 94 45.00 -16.86 72.71
C ASP A 94 44.25 -16.56 71.41
N VAL A 95 42.94 -16.84 71.36
CA VAL A 95 42.15 -16.61 70.14
C VAL A 95 41.80 -15.12 70.08
N PRO A 96 41.93 -14.45 68.91
CA PRO A 96 41.56 -13.04 68.79
C PRO A 96 40.15 -12.76 69.27
N VAL A 97 39.98 -11.70 70.06
CA VAL A 97 38.65 -11.26 70.48
C VAL A 97 38.07 -10.37 69.39
N VAL A 98 36.93 -10.79 68.83
CA VAL A 98 36.18 -10.02 67.84
C VAL A 98 34.96 -9.34 68.47
N GLY A 99 34.83 -8.03 68.29
CA GLY A 99 33.65 -7.26 68.70
C GLY A 99 32.40 -7.54 67.84
N ALA A 100 31.34 -6.77 68.08
CA ALA A 100 30.07 -6.88 67.34
C ALA A 100 30.25 -6.70 65.82
N ALA A 101 29.28 -7.23 65.06
CA ALA A 101 29.20 -7.02 63.62
C ALA A 101 29.19 -5.53 63.27
N LEU A 102 29.87 -5.17 62.19
CA LEU A 102 29.91 -3.80 61.71
C LEU A 102 28.67 -3.53 60.85
N ILE A 103 28.08 -2.34 60.97
CA ILE A 103 26.93 -1.94 60.17
C ILE A 103 27.21 -0.55 59.61
N SER A 104 26.97 -0.38 58.31
CA SER A 104 27.07 0.89 57.59
C SER A 104 25.86 1.06 56.70
N SER A 105 25.40 2.29 56.55
CA SER A 105 24.41 2.64 55.54
C SER A 105 24.74 3.98 54.93
N ASP A 106 24.63 4.08 53.62
CA ASP A 106 24.77 5.32 52.88
C ASP A 106 23.74 5.36 51.75
N THR A 107 23.67 6.48 51.06
CA THR A 107 22.81 6.68 49.89
C THR A 107 23.65 6.57 48.63
N GLU A 108 23.07 5.99 47.59
CA GLU A 108 23.62 6.01 46.25
C GLU A 108 24.00 7.45 45.80
N GLY A 109 25.03 7.55 44.96
CA GLY A 109 25.53 8.80 44.41
C GLY A 109 26.45 9.57 45.36
N ASN A 110 26.46 9.21 46.65
CA ASN A 110 27.40 9.77 47.62
C ASN A 110 28.84 9.33 47.34
N GLY A 111 29.79 10.15 47.80
CA GLY A 111 31.21 9.91 47.60
C GLY A 111 31.75 8.71 48.38
N ILE A 112 32.98 8.31 48.03
CA ILE A 112 33.67 7.17 48.63
C ILE A 112 33.89 7.36 50.13
N TYR A 113 33.61 6.31 50.92
CA TYR A 113 33.95 6.23 52.34
C TYR A 113 34.62 4.89 52.68
N THR A 114 35.13 4.76 53.92
CA THR A 114 35.87 3.57 54.35
C THR A 114 35.35 2.99 55.66
N LEU A 115 35.52 1.67 55.81
CA LEU A 115 35.19 0.91 57.01
C LEU A 115 36.41 0.07 57.42
N ASN A 116 36.86 0.21 58.66
CA ASN A 116 37.95 -0.61 59.20
C ASN A 116 37.38 -1.94 59.73
N LEU A 117 37.66 -3.06 59.06
CA LEU A 117 37.14 -4.38 59.43
C LEU A 117 37.75 -4.94 60.72
N LEU A 118 38.92 -4.43 61.13
CA LEU A 118 39.58 -4.74 62.41
C LEU A 118 39.09 -3.85 63.55
N LEU A 119 38.07 -3.01 63.35
CA LEU A 119 37.53 -2.18 64.42
C LEU A 119 36.95 -3.04 65.54
N GLY A 120 37.40 -2.79 66.78
CA GLY A 120 36.95 -3.53 67.96
C GLY A 120 37.48 -4.97 68.03
N THR A 121 38.67 -5.21 67.49
CA THR A 121 39.39 -6.49 67.66
C THR A 121 40.60 -6.29 68.57
N SER A 122 40.94 -7.30 69.35
CA SER A 122 42.12 -7.31 70.23
C SER A 122 42.64 -8.72 70.43
N ASP A 123 43.93 -8.83 70.73
CA ASP A 123 44.56 -10.08 71.14
C ASP A 123 45.26 -9.91 72.48
N ALA A 124 45.31 -10.98 73.29
CA ALA A 124 46.04 -10.99 74.56
C ALA A 124 47.55 -11.17 74.31
N ASP A 125 47.92 -11.87 73.23
CA ASP A 125 49.28 -12.20 72.87
C ASP A 125 50.07 -10.96 72.41
N SER A 126 51.19 -10.70 73.10
CA SER A 126 51.97 -9.49 72.86
C SER A 126 52.81 -9.64 71.59
N GLY A 127 52.54 -8.77 70.61
CA GLY A 127 53.31 -8.69 69.36
C GLY A 127 52.57 -9.25 68.15
N ASP A 128 51.38 -9.81 68.36
CA ASP A 128 50.53 -10.30 67.30
C ASP A 128 50.00 -9.14 66.44
N ILE A 129 50.01 -9.36 65.12
CA ILE A 129 49.48 -8.43 64.14
C ILE A 129 48.21 -9.03 63.58
N LEU A 130 47.06 -8.48 64.00
CA LEU A 130 45.77 -8.91 63.50
C LEU A 130 45.58 -8.49 62.04
N SER A 131 45.05 -9.40 61.24
CA SER A 131 44.75 -9.19 59.83
C SER A 131 43.40 -9.81 59.45
N VAL A 132 42.86 -9.39 58.30
CA VAL A 132 41.62 -9.93 57.74
C VAL A 132 41.97 -11.09 56.81
N SER A 133 41.29 -12.21 56.95
CA SER A 133 41.41 -13.38 56.07
C SER A 133 40.04 -13.93 55.66
N ASN A 134 40.01 -14.72 54.58
CA ASN A 134 38.82 -15.44 54.11
C ASN A 134 37.57 -14.54 53.91
N ALA A 135 37.77 -13.33 53.39
CA ALA A 135 36.67 -12.42 53.10
C ALA A 135 35.81 -12.98 51.95
N THR A 136 34.50 -13.03 52.17
CA THR A 136 33.49 -13.40 51.17
C THR A 136 32.34 -12.40 51.20
N TYR A 137 31.66 -12.24 50.07
CA TYR A 137 30.69 -11.20 49.81
C TYR A 137 29.37 -11.81 49.34
N THR A 138 28.27 -11.24 49.85
CA THR A 138 26.93 -11.48 49.30
C THR A 138 26.29 -10.14 48.96
N VAL A 139 25.61 -10.07 47.82
CA VAL A 139 24.89 -8.89 47.31
C VAL A 139 23.43 -9.27 47.16
N GLY A 140 22.53 -8.57 47.84
CA GLY A 140 21.11 -8.93 47.87
C GLY A 140 20.83 -10.34 48.44
N GLY A 141 21.75 -10.87 49.25
CA GLY A 141 21.68 -12.23 49.81
C GLY A 141 22.25 -13.34 48.91
N VAL A 142 22.74 -13.00 47.71
CA VAL A 142 23.36 -13.96 46.78
C VAL A 142 24.88 -13.85 46.86
N PRO A 143 25.64 -14.95 47.00
CA PRO A 143 27.10 -14.91 46.92
C PRO A 143 27.58 -14.33 45.59
N THR A 144 28.64 -13.52 45.63
CA THR A 144 29.33 -13.13 44.40
C THR A 144 29.97 -14.33 43.71
N ASP A 145 30.49 -14.12 42.50
CA ASP A 145 31.21 -15.16 41.76
C ASP A 145 32.41 -15.71 42.55
N ASN A 146 32.93 -16.84 42.07
CA ASN A 146 34.01 -17.57 42.71
C ASN A 146 33.70 -17.91 44.19
N ALA A 147 32.50 -18.44 44.42
CA ALA A 147 31.98 -18.81 45.73
C ALA A 147 31.98 -17.66 46.76
N GLY A 148 31.71 -16.44 46.30
CA GLY A 148 31.64 -15.24 47.13
C GLY A 148 32.97 -14.54 47.34
N THR A 149 34.08 -14.97 46.72
CA THR A 149 35.38 -14.34 46.97
C THR A 149 35.66 -13.13 46.09
N ASP A 150 34.92 -12.97 44.99
CA ASP A 150 35.03 -11.81 44.12
C ASP A 150 34.45 -10.57 44.81
N ILE A 151 35.21 -9.48 44.82
CA ILE A 151 34.79 -8.22 45.44
C ILE A 151 33.70 -7.58 44.55
N PRO A 152 32.52 -7.21 45.10
CA PRO A 152 31.46 -6.55 44.34
C PRO A 152 31.93 -5.24 43.70
N ALA A 153 31.29 -4.84 42.60
CA ALA A 153 31.43 -3.48 42.07
C ALA A 153 31.12 -2.42 43.15
N GLY A 154 31.83 -1.30 43.08
CA GLY A 154 31.79 -0.26 44.12
C GLY A 154 32.58 -0.57 45.40
N LEU A 155 33.13 -1.77 45.61
CA LEU A 155 33.92 -2.12 46.79
C LEU A 155 35.40 -2.40 46.45
N SER A 156 36.28 -2.14 47.42
CA SER A 156 37.70 -2.55 47.35
C SER A 156 38.25 -2.80 48.75
N LEU A 157 38.95 -3.92 48.96
CA LEU A 157 39.55 -4.29 50.26
C LEU A 157 41.06 -4.12 50.21
N ALA A 158 41.60 -3.24 51.05
CA ALA A 158 43.03 -3.05 51.21
C ALA A 158 43.65 -4.14 52.12
N PRO A 159 44.94 -4.50 51.94
CA PRO A 159 45.61 -5.53 52.74
C PRO A 159 45.65 -5.27 54.25
N ASN A 160 45.47 -4.02 54.67
CA ASN A 160 45.40 -3.62 56.09
C ASN A 160 44.00 -3.78 56.70
N GLY A 161 43.04 -4.39 55.99
CA GLY A 161 41.69 -4.61 56.48
C GLY A 161 40.76 -3.40 56.36
N VAL A 162 41.16 -2.35 55.63
CA VAL A 162 40.29 -1.20 55.34
C VAL A 162 39.50 -1.49 54.06
N LEU A 163 38.17 -1.55 54.20
CA LEU A 163 37.23 -1.67 53.10
C LEU A 163 36.84 -0.28 52.60
N SER A 164 37.01 -0.02 51.31
CA SER A 164 36.51 1.16 50.61
C SER A 164 35.17 0.85 49.95
N ILE A 165 34.21 1.76 50.09
CA ILE A 165 32.86 1.65 49.53
C ILE A 165 32.61 2.91 48.69
N ASN A 166 32.16 2.75 47.45
CA ASN A 166 31.85 3.82 46.51
C ASN A 166 30.36 3.82 46.16
N PRO A 167 29.50 4.52 46.93
CA PRO A 167 28.07 4.60 46.63
C PRO A 167 27.74 5.26 45.28
N SER A 168 28.67 6.01 44.66
CA SER A 168 28.49 6.60 43.33
C SER A 168 28.94 5.70 42.17
N ASP A 169 29.18 4.40 42.42
CA ASP A 169 29.47 3.43 41.37
C ASP A 169 28.20 3.16 40.54
N SER A 170 28.32 3.14 39.21
CA SER A 170 27.18 2.93 38.30
C SER A 170 26.45 1.61 38.51
N ALA A 171 27.07 0.65 39.21
CA ALA A 171 26.43 -0.60 39.60
C ALA A 171 25.27 -0.40 40.58
N PHE A 172 25.08 0.79 41.15
CA PHE A 172 23.96 1.07 42.05
C PHE A 172 22.81 1.82 41.37
N ASN A 173 23.03 2.48 40.22
CA ASN A 173 22.13 3.49 39.59
C ASN A 173 20.72 3.03 39.23
N TYR A 174 20.41 1.75 39.46
CA TYR A 174 19.09 1.19 39.23
C TYR A 174 18.19 1.23 40.47
N LEU A 175 18.72 1.63 41.63
CA LEU A 175 18.01 1.61 42.90
C LEU A 175 17.11 2.85 43.03
N ALA A 176 15.83 2.66 42.74
CA ALA A 176 14.82 3.70 42.92
C ALA A 176 14.67 4.17 44.39
N GLN A 177 14.12 5.37 44.57
CA GLN A 177 13.89 5.94 45.90
C GLN A 177 13.07 5.00 46.80
N GLY A 178 13.66 4.65 47.95
CA GLY A 178 13.05 3.73 48.92
C GLY A 178 13.40 2.26 48.71
N GLN A 179 14.12 1.91 47.64
CA GLN A 179 14.82 0.63 47.52
C GLN A 179 16.15 0.68 48.27
N SER A 180 16.65 -0.49 48.68
CA SER A 180 17.97 -0.62 49.30
C SER A 180 18.65 -1.91 48.84
N LEU A 181 19.94 -1.83 48.58
CA LEU A 181 20.80 -2.99 48.34
C LEU A 181 21.63 -3.30 49.59
N VAL A 182 21.52 -4.54 50.07
CA VAL A 182 22.30 -5.01 51.21
C VAL A 182 23.49 -5.84 50.72
N ILE A 183 24.68 -5.45 51.14
CA ILE A 183 25.94 -6.17 50.91
C ILE A 183 26.46 -6.68 52.25
N VAL A 184 26.73 -7.97 52.36
CA VAL A 184 27.31 -8.57 53.58
C VAL A 184 28.69 -9.11 53.28
N VAL A 185 29.67 -8.66 54.05
CA VAL A 185 31.04 -9.16 54.06
C VAL A 185 31.19 -10.11 55.24
N ASN A 186 31.43 -11.39 54.97
CA ASN A 186 31.80 -12.38 55.98
C ASN A 186 33.32 -12.56 55.93
N TYR A 187 34.01 -12.41 57.07
CA TYR A 187 35.46 -12.47 57.12
C TYR A 187 35.95 -13.09 58.44
N ALA A 188 37.22 -13.46 58.49
CA ALA A 188 37.88 -13.88 59.71
C ALA A 188 38.94 -12.85 60.13
N VAL A 189 39.15 -12.73 61.44
CA VAL A 189 40.23 -11.93 62.03
C VAL A 189 41.27 -12.91 62.54
N THR A 190 42.51 -12.81 62.06
CA THR A 190 43.56 -13.78 62.37
C THR A 190 44.83 -13.11 62.88
N ASP A 191 45.43 -13.75 63.88
CA ASP A 191 46.78 -13.57 64.41
C ASP A 191 47.85 -14.39 63.63
N GLY A 192 47.41 -15.20 62.64
CA GLY A 192 48.24 -16.15 61.89
C GLY A 192 48.09 -17.61 62.33
N ILE A 193 47.36 -17.88 63.42
CA ILE A 193 47.13 -19.21 64.00
C ILE A 193 45.62 -19.47 64.15
N ALA A 194 44.90 -18.62 64.90
CA ALA A 194 43.46 -18.69 65.07
C ALA A 194 42.74 -17.70 64.14
N SER A 195 41.46 -17.94 63.83
CA SER A 195 40.70 -17.15 62.84
C SER A 195 39.20 -17.08 63.15
N PRO A 196 38.77 -16.48 64.28
CA PRO A 196 37.36 -16.24 64.57
C PRO A 196 36.68 -15.41 63.48
N THR A 197 35.40 -15.70 63.23
CA THR A 197 34.61 -15.06 62.17
C THR A 197 33.90 -13.79 62.66
N LYS A 198 33.74 -12.84 61.76
CA LYS A 198 33.04 -11.56 61.96
C LYS A 198 32.35 -11.13 60.67
N THR A 199 31.34 -10.27 60.78
CA THR A 199 30.58 -9.76 59.63
C THR A 199 30.52 -8.24 59.60
N ALA A 200 30.43 -7.70 58.38
CA ALA A 200 30.10 -6.31 58.13
C ALA A 200 28.92 -6.23 57.15
N THR A 201 27.88 -5.47 57.50
CA THR A 201 26.69 -5.25 56.67
C THR A 201 26.67 -3.81 56.17
N ILE A 202 26.60 -3.65 54.86
CA ILE A 202 26.54 -2.35 54.16
C ILE A 202 25.17 -2.26 53.48
N THR A 203 24.48 -1.14 53.65
CA THR A 203 23.20 -0.87 52.99
C THR A 203 23.33 0.38 52.13
N ILE A 204 23.18 0.23 50.81
CA ILE A 204 23.10 1.34 49.86
C ILE A 204 21.62 1.63 49.63
N ASN A 205 21.18 2.84 49.95
CA ASN A 205 19.79 3.28 49.72
C ASN A 205 19.68 4.00 48.38
N GLY A 206 18.67 3.65 47.60
CA GLY A 206 18.40 4.21 46.29
C GLY A 206 17.95 5.67 46.33
N THR A 207 18.28 6.40 45.27
CA THR A 207 17.81 7.76 45.01
C THR A 207 16.76 7.76 43.92
N ASN A 208 16.18 8.93 43.65
CA ASN A 208 15.38 9.11 42.45
C ASN A 208 16.25 9.80 41.41
N ASP A 209 16.47 9.15 40.29
CA ASP A 209 17.21 9.68 39.17
C ASP A 209 16.27 10.46 38.23
N GLN A 210 16.84 11.31 37.37
CA GLN A 210 16.04 12.09 36.42
C GLN A 210 15.91 11.29 35.12
N PRO A 211 14.73 11.29 34.47
CA PRO A 211 14.61 10.72 33.14
C PRO A 211 15.58 11.37 32.15
N THR A 212 16.10 10.58 31.22
CA THR A 212 16.99 11.00 30.15
C THR A 212 16.33 10.84 28.78
N VAL A 213 16.75 11.62 27.80
CA VAL A 213 16.23 11.56 26.42
C VAL A 213 17.36 11.55 25.39
N SER A 214 17.20 10.81 24.30
CA SER A 214 18.22 10.64 23.26
C SER A 214 18.31 11.77 22.23
N GLY A 215 17.30 12.65 22.14
CA GLY A 215 17.26 13.81 21.24
C GLY A 215 15.83 14.26 20.93
N ALA A 216 15.65 15.43 20.32
CA ALA A 216 14.31 15.92 19.92
C ALA A 216 13.69 15.02 18.84
N ILE A 217 12.37 14.83 18.90
CA ILE A 217 11.63 14.08 17.88
C ILE A 217 11.36 15.01 16.70
N THR A 218 11.54 14.52 15.46
CA THR A 218 11.13 15.24 14.26
C THR A 218 10.27 14.36 13.36
N SER A 219 9.24 14.92 12.75
CA SER A 219 8.45 14.27 11.71
C SER A 219 8.16 15.26 10.58
N SER A 220 8.08 14.73 9.35
CA SER A 220 7.70 15.49 8.17
C SER A 220 6.67 14.69 7.39
N ARG A 221 5.56 15.32 7.02
CA ARG A 221 4.52 14.77 6.15
C ARG A 221 4.08 15.83 5.17
N ASP A 222 3.53 15.38 4.07
CA ASP A 222 2.89 16.27 3.14
C ASP A 222 1.43 16.42 3.58
N GLU A 223 0.84 17.55 3.24
CA GLU A 223 -0.59 17.74 3.35
C GLU A 223 -1.37 16.64 2.59
N GLY A 224 -2.55 16.27 3.10
CA GLY A 224 -3.39 15.24 2.48
C GLY A 224 -2.97 13.81 2.84
N ASP A 225 -1.77 13.63 3.40
CA ASP A 225 -1.30 12.33 3.89
C ASP A 225 -2.26 11.72 4.93
N ALA A 226 -2.28 10.40 4.97
CA ALA A 226 -3.03 9.66 5.97
C ALA A 226 -2.57 10.01 7.40
N ALA A 227 -3.54 10.07 8.32
CA ALA A 227 -3.28 10.32 9.73
C ALA A 227 -2.27 9.30 10.33
N TYR A 228 -1.40 9.79 11.21
CA TYR A 228 -0.35 9.00 11.82
C TYR A 228 -0.15 9.37 13.30
N THR A 229 0.61 8.53 14.01
CA THR A 229 0.87 8.71 15.44
C THR A 229 2.35 8.81 15.77
N ILE A 230 2.67 9.64 16.76
CA ILE A 230 4.01 9.81 17.34
C ILE A 230 3.92 9.45 18.83
N ASP A 231 4.80 8.58 19.30
CA ASP A 231 4.97 8.34 20.74
C ASP A 231 5.97 9.36 21.30
N LEU A 232 5.47 10.27 22.14
CA LEU A 232 6.28 11.33 22.75
C LEU A 232 7.25 10.82 23.82
N LEU A 233 7.14 9.55 24.24
CA LEU A 233 8.13 8.87 25.10
C LEU A 233 9.22 8.15 24.30
N SER A 234 9.18 8.18 22.97
CA SER A 234 10.20 7.56 22.14
C SER A 234 11.60 8.13 22.47
N GLY A 235 12.55 7.24 22.78
CA GLY A 235 13.92 7.62 23.14
C GLY A 235 14.10 8.14 24.56
N ALA A 236 13.07 8.07 25.41
CA ALA A 236 13.16 8.40 26.83
C ALA A 236 13.52 7.16 27.66
N HIS A 237 14.41 7.32 28.63
CA HIS A 237 14.87 6.25 29.51
C HIS A 237 15.09 6.78 30.92
N ASP A 238 14.66 5.99 31.91
CA ASP A 238 15.06 6.16 33.31
C ASP A 238 15.95 5.00 33.74
N VAL A 239 16.93 5.28 34.59
CA VAL A 239 17.80 4.24 35.18
C VAL A 239 17.09 3.52 36.33
N ASP A 240 16.11 4.17 36.97
CA ASP A 240 15.27 3.59 38.00
C ASP A 240 14.25 2.61 37.42
N THR A 241 14.57 1.31 37.51
CA THR A 241 13.81 0.23 36.88
C THR A 241 12.34 0.08 37.32
N ALA A 242 11.94 0.74 38.40
CA ALA A 242 10.57 0.71 38.92
C ALA A 242 9.71 1.88 38.43
N ASP A 243 10.30 2.88 37.77
CA ASP A 243 9.61 4.09 37.39
C ASP A 243 8.86 3.96 36.07
N VAL A 244 7.69 4.59 36.02
CA VAL A 244 6.82 4.59 34.84
C VAL A 244 6.80 5.99 34.29
N LEU A 245 7.41 6.15 33.11
CA LEU A 245 7.47 7.45 32.45
C LEU A 245 6.10 7.89 31.94
N SER A 246 5.83 9.18 32.10
CA SER A 246 4.63 9.84 31.60
C SER A 246 4.99 11.22 31.08
N ILE A 247 4.15 11.77 30.20
CA ILE A 247 4.32 13.14 29.72
C ILE A 247 3.41 14.10 30.50
N GLY A 248 3.83 15.35 30.58
CA GLY A 248 3.09 16.45 31.22
C GLY A 248 3.44 17.79 30.61
N SER A 249 2.74 18.85 31.07
CA SER A 249 2.98 20.24 30.67
C SER A 249 3.06 20.47 29.16
N VAL A 250 2.23 19.74 28.39
CA VAL A 250 2.28 19.79 26.92
C VAL A 250 1.77 21.12 26.41
N THR A 251 2.53 21.74 25.52
CA THR A 251 2.19 22.97 24.82
C THR A 251 2.52 22.86 23.34
N TYR A 252 1.74 23.54 22.51
CA TYR A 252 1.85 23.55 21.06
C TYR A 252 2.11 24.97 20.58
N THR A 253 3.10 25.13 19.71
CA THR A 253 3.38 26.39 19.02
C THR A 253 3.30 26.11 17.52
N VAL A 254 2.37 26.79 16.84
CA VAL A 254 2.17 26.68 15.39
C VAL A 254 2.89 27.85 14.71
N GLY A 255 3.82 27.55 13.82
CA GLY A 255 4.71 28.53 13.19
C GLY A 255 5.43 29.41 14.22
N ASP A 256 5.39 30.72 14.00
CA ASP A 256 5.94 31.74 14.93
C ASP A 256 4.92 32.20 16.00
N GLY A 257 3.87 31.41 16.26
CA GLY A 257 2.79 31.72 17.18
C GLY A 257 3.16 31.69 18.67
N VAL A 258 2.16 31.85 19.53
CA VAL A 258 2.30 31.73 21.00
C VAL A 258 1.95 30.32 21.44
N ALA A 259 2.73 29.76 22.37
CA ALA A 259 2.47 28.44 22.94
C ALA A 259 1.08 28.34 23.60
N SER A 260 0.35 27.28 23.27
CA SER A 260 -1.00 26.97 23.79
C SER A 260 -1.03 25.59 24.41
N GLY A 261 -1.78 25.40 25.51
CA GLY A 261 -2.04 24.06 26.08
C GLY A 261 -3.16 23.29 25.36
N VAL A 262 -3.80 23.91 24.36
CA VAL A 262 -4.84 23.29 23.53
C VAL A 262 -4.19 22.82 22.24
N ALA A 263 -4.45 21.56 21.86
CA ALA A 263 -3.95 21.02 20.60
C ALA A 263 -4.53 21.81 19.41
N PRO A 264 -3.70 22.15 18.40
CA PRO A 264 -4.18 22.79 17.19
C PRO A 264 -5.09 21.86 16.39
N THR A 265 -5.85 22.42 15.43
CA THR A 265 -6.64 21.63 14.47
C THR A 265 -5.76 20.61 13.76
N GLY A 266 -6.28 19.39 13.54
CA GLY A 266 -5.51 18.27 12.99
C GLY A 266 -4.63 17.53 14.01
N PHE A 267 -4.59 17.94 15.28
CA PHE A 267 -3.78 17.28 16.32
C PHE A 267 -4.66 16.82 17.49
N SER A 268 -4.36 15.64 18.03
CA SER A 268 -4.96 15.15 19.26
C SER A 268 -3.98 14.36 20.11
N LEU A 269 -4.09 14.44 21.43
CA LEU A 269 -3.17 13.77 22.36
C LEU A 269 -3.94 12.85 23.30
N ALA A 270 -3.54 11.58 23.34
CA ALA A 270 -4.04 10.59 24.28
C ALA A 270 -2.87 9.88 24.98
N GLY A 271 -2.70 10.11 26.28
CA GLY A 271 -1.53 9.60 27.00
C GLY A 271 -0.24 10.22 26.45
N SER A 272 0.71 9.39 25.99
CA SER A 272 1.91 9.84 25.28
C SER A 272 1.78 9.85 23.75
N THR A 273 0.66 9.38 23.22
CA THR A 273 0.46 9.23 21.77
C THR A 273 -0.16 10.50 21.19
N LEU A 274 0.63 11.22 20.40
CA LEU A 274 0.17 12.34 19.60
C LEU A 274 -0.30 11.81 18.24
N THR A 275 -1.56 12.05 17.91
CA THR A 275 -2.11 11.79 16.58
C THR A 275 -2.08 13.08 15.77
N VAL A 276 -1.60 12.99 14.54
CA VAL A 276 -1.54 14.08 13.57
C VAL A 276 -2.33 13.64 12.34
N ASP A 277 -3.23 14.48 11.87
CA ASP A 277 -4.07 14.28 10.69
C ASP A 277 -3.72 15.32 9.62
N PRO A 278 -2.75 15.02 8.74
CA PRO A 278 -2.38 15.92 7.63
C PRO A 278 -3.52 16.15 6.62
N SER A 279 -4.54 15.30 6.57
CA SER A 279 -5.70 15.43 5.68
C SER A 279 -6.76 16.43 6.18
N ASN A 280 -6.51 17.11 7.29
CA ASN A 280 -7.44 18.06 7.85
C ASN A 280 -7.57 19.31 6.96
N ALA A 281 -8.81 19.66 6.58
CA ALA A 281 -9.15 20.81 5.71
C ALA A 281 -8.56 22.17 6.14
N ALA A 282 -8.09 22.32 7.39
CA ALA A 282 -7.41 23.51 7.86
C ALA A 282 -6.01 23.70 7.26
N PHE A 283 -5.43 22.64 6.68
CA PHE A 283 -4.12 22.69 6.06
C PHE A 283 -4.17 23.08 4.59
N ASN A 284 -5.32 22.90 3.90
CA ASN A 284 -5.46 23.02 2.42
C ASN A 284 -5.12 24.38 1.82
N ALA A 285 -4.77 25.34 2.66
CA ALA A 285 -4.32 26.65 2.24
C ALA A 285 -2.79 26.75 2.13
N LEU A 286 -2.04 25.72 2.52
CA LEU A 286 -0.58 25.70 2.43
C LEU A 286 -0.17 25.50 0.98
N ALA A 287 0.35 26.55 0.35
CA ALA A 287 0.79 26.48 -1.03
C ALA A 287 1.90 25.42 -1.23
N TYR A 288 2.09 24.97 -2.48
CA TYR A 288 3.09 23.95 -2.80
C TYR A 288 4.49 24.27 -2.25
N GLY A 289 5.00 23.39 -1.38
CA GLY A 289 6.31 23.54 -0.74
C GLY A 289 6.36 24.54 0.43
N GLU A 290 5.27 25.23 0.75
CA GLU A 290 5.13 25.97 2.00
C GLU A 290 5.17 24.98 3.18
N THR A 291 5.79 25.37 4.29
CA THR A 291 5.89 24.48 5.46
C THR A 291 5.26 25.10 6.70
N LEU A 292 4.41 24.32 7.37
CA LEU A 292 3.88 24.61 8.69
C LEU A 292 4.62 23.77 9.73
N ASN A 293 5.38 24.45 10.60
CA ASN A 293 6.05 23.80 11.71
C ASN A 293 5.20 23.89 12.98
N VAL A 294 4.91 22.74 13.58
CA VAL A 294 4.26 22.62 14.90
C VAL A 294 5.28 22.10 15.90
N LEU A 295 5.70 22.98 16.81
CA LEU A 295 6.57 22.63 17.92
C LEU A 295 5.73 22.20 19.12
N VAL A 296 5.88 20.94 19.54
CA VAL A 296 5.28 20.38 20.74
C VAL A 296 6.33 20.36 21.83
N ALA A 297 6.18 21.21 22.84
CA ALA A 297 7.05 21.24 24.01
C ALA A 297 6.36 20.56 25.20
N TYR A 298 7.06 19.65 25.85
CA TYR A 298 6.52 18.82 26.93
C TYR A 298 7.59 18.45 27.95
N THR A 299 7.15 17.93 29.10
CA THR A 299 8.03 17.37 30.12
C THR A 299 7.77 15.87 30.25
N ILE A 300 8.84 15.08 30.34
CA ILE A 300 8.77 13.66 30.71
C ILE A 300 9.00 13.58 32.22
N SER A 301 8.16 12.85 32.95
CA SER A 301 8.28 12.65 34.38
C SER A 301 8.22 11.17 34.73
N ASP A 302 9.02 10.79 35.72
CA ASP A 302 9.04 9.47 36.36
C ASP A 302 7.89 9.22 37.36
N GLY A 303 7.10 10.25 37.67
CA GLY A 303 6.05 10.18 38.69
C GLY A 303 6.55 10.20 40.14
N LYS A 304 7.84 10.42 40.36
CA LYS A 304 8.54 10.43 41.65
C LYS A 304 9.27 11.74 41.95
N GLY A 305 9.38 12.61 40.96
CA GLY A 305 9.85 13.99 41.10
C GLY A 305 10.94 14.38 40.11
N GLY A 306 11.54 13.42 39.42
CA GLY A 306 12.40 13.66 38.27
C GLY A 306 11.56 14.04 37.05
N SER A 307 12.05 15.04 36.33
CA SER A 307 11.44 15.43 35.06
C SER A 307 12.41 16.14 34.14
N VAL A 308 12.39 15.80 32.86
CA VAL A 308 13.22 16.41 31.81
C VAL A 308 12.34 17.05 30.74
N ALA A 309 12.73 18.24 30.26
CA ALA A 309 12.05 18.92 29.17
C ALA A 309 12.44 18.29 27.82
N GLN A 310 11.49 18.21 26.90
CA GLN A 310 11.68 17.65 25.57
C GLN A 310 10.78 18.34 24.54
N THR A 311 11.16 18.23 23.27
CA THR A 311 10.38 18.76 22.15
C THR A 311 10.19 17.75 21.02
N ALA A 312 9.05 17.85 20.34
CA ALA A 312 8.81 17.23 19.05
C ALA A 312 8.47 18.32 18.01
N THR A 313 9.12 18.30 16.86
CA THR A 313 8.83 19.22 15.74
C THR A 313 8.16 18.45 14.62
N ILE A 314 6.93 18.83 14.29
CA ILE A 314 6.16 18.29 13.18
C ILE A 314 6.18 19.32 12.06
N THR A 315 6.65 18.93 10.89
CA THR A 315 6.62 19.74 9.67
C THR A 315 5.55 19.18 8.74
N LEU A 316 4.58 20.00 8.37
CA LEU A 316 3.64 19.72 7.29
C LEU A 316 4.06 20.54 6.08
N THR A 317 4.18 19.91 4.91
CA THR A 317 4.50 20.59 3.65
C THR A 317 3.24 20.65 2.79
N GLY A 318 2.90 21.84 2.30
CA GLY A 318 1.79 22.03 1.37
C GLY A 318 2.00 21.25 0.08
N THR A 319 0.93 20.60 -0.38
CA THR A 319 0.85 19.97 -1.71
C THR A 319 0.17 20.93 -2.68
N ASN A 320 0.24 20.65 -3.98
CA ASN A 320 -0.45 21.45 -4.99
C ASN A 320 -1.86 20.88 -5.18
N ASP A 321 -2.88 21.58 -4.71
CA ASP A 321 -4.28 21.28 -4.95
C ASP A 321 -4.68 21.67 -6.41
N ALA A 322 -5.80 21.14 -6.90
CA ALA A 322 -6.28 21.47 -8.23
C ALA A 322 -7.20 22.72 -8.19
N PRO A 323 -7.03 23.69 -9.10
CA PRO A 323 -7.93 24.84 -9.16
C PRO A 323 -9.34 24.43 -9.63
N GLU A 324 -10.36 25.11 -9.12
CA GLU A 324 -11.77 24.88 -9.45
C GLU A 324 -12.37 26.07 -10.23
N ILE A 325 -13.24 25.76 -11.20
CA ILE A 325 -14.07 26.73 -11.93
C ILE A 325 -15.52 26.62 -11.44
N THR A 326 -16.14 27.73 -11.10
CA THR A 326 -17.57 27.78 -10.74
C THR A 326 -18.33 28.79 -11.59
N VAL A 327 -19.42 28.34 -12.21
CA VAL A 327 -20.38 29.22 -12.89
C VAL A 327 -21.51 29.61 -11.92
N ILE A 328 -21.63 30.91 -11.62
CA ILE A 328 -22.63 31.45 -10.69
C ILE A 328 -23.68 32.28 -11.43
N GLY A 329 -24.88 31.72 -11.56
CA GLY A 329 -26.01 32.40 -12.21
C GLY A 329 -25.95 32.38 -13.73
N THR A 330 -26.87 33.10 -14.37
CA THR A 330 -26.95 33.18 -15.85
C THR A 330 -26.25 34.43 -16.36
N PRO A 331 -25.35 34.33 -17.35
CA PRO A 331 -24.73 35.50 -17.95
C PRO A 331 -25.80 36.38 -18.62
N SER A 332 -25.61 37.70 -18.60
CA SER A 332 -26.63 38.64 -19.05
C SER A 332 -26.42 39.04 -20.52
N ILE A 333 -27.49 39.07 -21.31
CA ILE A 333 -27.46 39.53 -22.71
C ILE A 333 -27.66 41.05 -22.77
N SER A 334 -26.74 41.75 -23.44
CA SER A 334 -26.84 43.16 -23.76
C SER A 334 -27.89 43.36 -24.87
N ALA A 335 -29.07 43.87 -24.50
CA ALA A 335 -30.17 44.13 -25.43
C ALA A 335 -29.88 45.15 -26.56
N ALA A 336 -28.71 45.81 -26.55
CA ALA A 336 -28.32 46.80 -27.55
C ALA A 336 -27.36 46.27 -28.63
N SER A 337 -26.66 45.17 -28.38
CA SER A 337 -25.62 44.62 -29.26
C SER A 337 -25.71 43.11 -29.52
N GLY A 338 -26.43 42.36 -28.67
CA GLY A 338 -26.44 40.89 -28.74
C GLY A 338 -25.29 40.23 -27.96
N ASP A 339 -24.40 41.01 -27.34
CA ASP A 339 -23.25 40.49 -26.60
C ASP A 339 -23.67 39.89 -25.24
N VAL A 340 -22.94 38.87 -24.80
CA VAL A 340 -23.11 38.23 -23.50
C VAL A 340 -22.04 38.71 -22.52
N VAL A 341 -22.46 39.12 -21.33
CA VAL A 341 -21.58 39.73 -20.32
C VAL A 341 -21.54 38.86 -19.06
N PHE A 342 -20.33 38.52 -18.60
CA PHE A 342 -20.06 37.53 -17.54
C PHE A 342 -19.79 38.13 -16.14
N ASN A 343 -20.40 39.27 -15.80
CA ASN A 343 -20.16 40.03 -14.56
C ASN A 343 -20.29 39.20 -13.26
N GLY A 344 -19.20 38.55 -12.82
CA GLY A 344 -19.16 37.70 -11.62
C GLY A 344 -19.86 36.34 -11.78
N SER A 345 -20.21 35.95 -13.00
CA SER A 345 -20.85 34.65 -13.28
C SER A 345 -19.85 33.53 -13.54
N LEU A 346 -18.58 33.84 -13.70
CA LEU A 346 -17.49 32.87 -13.79
C LEU A 346 -16.48 33.21 -12.70
N LEU A 347 -16.20 32.25 -11.83
CA LEU A 347 -15.20 32.38 -10.78
C LEU A 347 -14.19 31.23 -10.86
N VAL A 348 -12.94 31.56 -10.58
CA VAL A 348 -11.85 30.63 -10.34
C VAL A 348 -11.51 30.69 -8.85
N SER A 349 -11.32 29.53 -8.25
CA SER A 349 -10.79 29.40 -6.89
C SER A 349 -9.69 28.35 -6.87
N ASP A 350 -8.79 28.50 -5.91
CA ASP A 350 -7.80 27.49 -5.57
C ASP A 350 -7.75 27.41 -4.04
N ALA A 351 -7.51 26.22 -3.52
CA ALA A 351 -7.32 26.03 -2.09
C ALA A 351 -5.97 26.64 -1.67
N ASP A 352 -4.95 26.55 -2.53
CA ASP A 352 -3.60 27.04 -2.29
C ASP A 352 -3.52 28.56 -2.23
N ALA A 353 -3.03 29.07 -1.09
CA ALA A 353 -3.03 30.50 -0.84
C ALA A 353 -1.98 31.25 -1.68
N ASN A 354 -2.46 32.19 -2.50
CA ASN A 354 -1.63 33.09 -3.34
C ASN A 354 -0.85 32.40 -4.47
N GLU A 355 -1.27 31.20 -4.86
CA GLU A 355 -0.82 30.50 -6.06
C GLU A 355 -1.00 31.39 -7.31
N GLN A 356 -0.08 31.27 -8.28
CA GLN A 356 -0.30 31.85 -9.61
C GLN A 356 -1.08 30.85 -10.46
N LEU A 357 -2.27 31.23 -10.92
CA LEU A 357 -3.05 30.41 -11.83
C LEU A 357 -2.91 30.95 -13.25
N THR A 358 -3.14 30.08 -14.22
CA THR A 358 -3.29 30.43 -15.65
C THR A 358 -4.65 29.93 -16.13
N LEU A 359 -5.54 30.87 -16.42
CA LEU A 359 -6.84 30.61 -17.02
C LEU A 359 -6.73 30.73 -18.55
N SER A 360 -7.14 29.69 -19.26
CA SER A 360 -7.32 29.67 -20.71
C SER A 360 -8.80 29.78 -21.05
N LEU A 361 -9.13 30.72 -21.92
CA LEU A 361 -10.48 30.98 -22.42
C LEU A 361 -10.47 30.82 -23.94
N THR A 362 -11.25 29.88 -24.47
CA THR A 362 -11.37 29.67 -25.92
C THR A 362 -12.79 29.96 -26.37
N ALA A 363 -12.93 30.96 -27.24
CA ALA A 363 -14.20 31.36 -27.83
C ALA A 363 -14.49 30.57 -29.10
N ILE A 364 -15.68 29.96 -29.19
CA ILE A 364 -16.18 29.25 -30.37
C ILE A 364 -17.37 30.03 -30.94
N GLY A 365 -17.33 30.37 -32.23
CA GLY A 365 -18.41 31.11 -32.91
C GLY A 365 -18.56 32.58 -32.48
N GLY A 366 -17.48 33.21 -31.98
CA GLY A 366 -17.52 34.59 -31.51
C GLY A 366 -16.16 35.20 -31.15
N THR A 367 -16.18 36.46 -30.75
CA THR A 367 -15.01 37.22 -30.28
C THR A 367 -15.15 37.55 -28.80
N LEU A 368 -14.06 37.36 -28.05
CA LEU A 368 -13.97 37.69 -26.63
C LEU A 368 -13.31 39.06 -26.45
N ASP A 369 -13.98 39.97 -25.73
CA ASP A 369 -13.48 41.29 -25.38
C ASP A 369 -13.45 41.43 -23.84
N LEU A 370 -12.28 41.71 -23.30
CA LEU A 370 -12.09 41.93 -21.86
C LEU A 370 -12.11 43.43 -21.58
N SER A 371 -13.03 43.89 -20.73
CA SER A 371 -13.01 45.27 -20.28
C SER A 371 -11.77 45.54 -19.42
N ASP A 372 -11.03 46.59 -19.74
CA ASP A 372 -9.84 47.08 -19.03
C ASP A 372 -9.96 46.97 -17.48
N ALA A 373 -9.07 46.21 -16.82
CA ALA A 373 -7.98 46.76 -16.00
C ALA A 373 -7.24 45.73 -15.10
N SER A 374 -5.96 46.07 -14.83
CA SER A 374 -5.20 45.85 -13.58
C SER A 374 -4.55 44.48 -13.31
N GLY A 375 -3.36 44.27 -13.91
CA GLY A 375 -2.31 43.43 -13.31
C GLY A 375 -2.20 41.98 -13.80
N VAL A 376 -2.97 41.61 -14.82
CA VAL A 376 -2.91 40.31 -15.50
C VAL A 376 -2.05 40.41 -16.76
N THR A 377 -1.28 39.37 -17.07
CA THR A 377 -0.65 39.22 -18.40
C THR A 377 -1.62 38.53 -19.34
N ILE A 378 -1.99 39.20 -20.42
CA ILE A 378 -2.83 38.64 -21.49
C ILE A 378 -1.90 38.31 -22.66
N SER A 379 -1.90 37.05 -23.09
CA SER A 379 -1.26 36.64 -24.35
C SER A 379 -2.32 36.05 -25.28
N GLU A 380 -2.34 36.54 -26.53
CA GLU A 380 -3.11 35.93 -27.61
C GLU A 380 -2.39 34.66 -28.07
N GLY A 381 -3.09 33.52 -28.09
CA GLY A 381 -2.59 32.27 -28.67
C GLY A 381 -2.46 32.36 -30.19
N SER A 382 -1.40 31.79 -30.77
CA SER A 382 -1.10 31.85 -32.21
C SER A 382 -2.20 31.25 -33.07
N GLU A 383 -2.59 31.98 -34.10
CA GLU A 383 -3.56 31.61 -35.13
C GLU A 383 -3.19 30.31 -35.86
N ASN A 384 -4.05 29.30 -35.76
CA ASN A 384 -4.31 28.32 -36.82
C ASN A 384 -5.79 27.89 -36.67
N ALA A 385 -6.62 28.20 -37.66
CA ALA A 385 -8.04 27.81 -37.77
C ALA A 385 -9.09 28.53 -36.88
N GLY A 386 -9.04 29.87 -36.79
CA GLY A 386 -10.24 30.66 -36.41
C GLY A 386 -10.64 30.68 -34.93
N GLU A 387 -9.93 29.99 -34.04
CA GLU A 387 -10.14 30.07 -32.59
C GLU A 387 -9.25 31.13 -31.94
N LEU A 388 -9.88 32.11 -31.29
CA LEU A 388 -9.21 33.12 -30.46
C LEU A 388 -9.16 32.60 -29.01
N GLY A 389 -7.98 32.16 -28.58
CA GLY A 389 -7.71 31.78 -27.19
C GLY A 389 -7.07 32.91 -26.39
N LEU A 390 -7.68 33.31 -25.27
CA LEU A 390 -7.10 34.26 -24.30
C LEU A 390 -6.50 33.49 -23.12
N ARG A 391 -5.26 33.81 -22.75
CA ARG A 391 -4.65 33.34 -21.50
C ARG A 391 -4.55 34.48 -20.50
N ILE A 392 -4.98 34.24 -19.27
CA ILE A 392 -5.01 35.17 -18.15
C ILE A 392 -4.22 34.53 -17.01
N SER A 393 -3.06 35.10 -16.65
CA SER A 393 -2.26 34.62 -15.52
C SER A 393 -2.26 35.60 -14.34
N GLY A 394 -2.44 35.07 -13.13
CA GLY A 394 -2.45 35.81 -11.87
C GLY A 394 -3.03 35.00 -10.71
N THR A 395 -3.16 35.60 -9.53
CA THR A 395 -3.90 34.97 -8.41
C THR A 395 -5.38 34.82 -8.76
N ALA A 396 -6.09 33.88 -8.13
CA ALA A 396 -7.54 33.71 -8.31
C ALA A 396 -8.32 35.02 -8.19
N ALA A 397 -7.97 35.89 -7.23
CA ALA A 397 -8.59 37.20 -7.06
C ALA A 397 -8.34 38.15 -8.25
N GLN A 398 -7.14 38.13 -8.85
CA GLN A 398 -6.81 38.93 -10.03
C GLN A 398 -7.52 38.41 -11.28
N ILE A 399 -7.61 37.10 -11.44
CA ILE A 399 -8.35 36.45 -12.54
C ILE A 399 -9.84 36.77 -12.44
N ASN A 400 -10.45 36.61 -11.27
CA ASN A 400 -11.86 36.96 -11.04
C ASN A 400 -12.16 38.44 -11.28
N ALA A 401 -11.21 39.32 -10.96
CA ALA A 401 -11.32 40.74 -11.29
C ALA A 401 -11.27 40.99 -12.80
N ALA A 402 -10.44 40.26 -13.55
CA ALA A 402 -10.33 40.37 -15.01
C ALA A 402 -11.54 39.77 -15.75
N LEU A 403 -12.14 38.69 -15.22
CA LEU A 403 -13.37 38.09 -15.75
C LEU A 403 -14.60 38.99 -15.55
N ASN A 404 -14.58 39.85 -14.54
CA ASN A 404 -15.68 40.77 -14.27
C ASN A 404 -15.73 41.89 -15.33
N GLY A 405 -16.77 41.89 -16.17
CA GLY A 405 -16.89 42.82 -17.30
C GLY A 405 -16.49 42.22 -18.65
N MET A 406 -16.05 40.97 -18.67
CA MET A 406 -15.81 40.19 -19.89
C MET A 406 -17.07 40.13 -20.76
N LYS A 407 -16.89 40.40 -22.05
CA LYS A 407 -17.94 40.39 -23.07
C LYS A 407 -17.62 39.38 -24.15
N PHE A 408 -18.60 38.59 -24.53
CA PHE A 408 -18.54 37.69 -25.65
C PHE A 408 -19.54 38.17 -26.72
N SER A 409 -19.05 38.34 -27.95
CA SER A 409 -19.87 38.76 -29.09
C SER A 409 -19.90 37.62 -30.10
N ALA A 410 -21.09 37.08 -30.40
CA ALA A 410 -21.23 36.08 -31.46
C ALA A 410 -20.79 36.68 -32.80
N ASP A 411 -20.13 35.89 -33.64
CA ASP A 411 -19.60 36.33 -34.93
C ASP A 411 -20.69 36.44 -36.03
N GLY A 412 -21.92 36.05 -35.71
CA GLY A 412 -23.06 36.04 -36.63
C GLY A 412 -23.00 34.91 -37.66
N SER A 413 -22.13 33.91 -37.46
CA SER A 413 -21.98 32.73 -38.34
C SER A 413 -23.16 31.74 -38.26
N GLY A 414 -24.00 31.84 -37.24
CA GLY A 414 -25.13 30.93 -37.02
C GLY A 414 -24.75 29.61 -36.33
N VAL A 415 -23.53 29.48 -35.82
CA VAL A 415 -23.10 28.39 -34.92
C VAL A 415 -23.47 28.76 -33.47
N ASP A 416 -23.91 27.78 -32.66
CA ASP A 416 -24.12 27.97 -31.22
C ASP A 416 -22.80 28.46 -30.61
N ALA A 417 -22.83 29.65 -30.02
CA ALA A 417 -21.62 30.27 -29.53
C ALA A 417 -21.28 29.71 -28.14
N GLY A 418 -20.01 29.38 -27.91
CA GLY A 418 -19.58 28.69 -26.69
C GLY A 418 -18.27 29.23 -26.13
N LEU A 419 -18.11 29.10 -24.82
CA LEU A 419 -16.87 29.47 -24.13
C LEU A 419 -16.32 28.25 -23.41
N TYR A 420 -15.15 27.77 -23.85
CA TYR A 420 -14.37 26.77 -23.13
C TYR A 420 -13.46 27.46 -22.12
N VAL A 421 -13.48 26.98 -20.89
CA VAL A 421 -12.73 27.53 -19.77
C VAL A 421 -11.92 26.42 -19.13
N GLU A 422 -10.61 26.63 -19.04
CA GLU A 422 -9.67 25.73 -18.37
C GLU A 422 -8.76 26.54 -17.47
N VAL A 423 -8.55 26.08 -16.25
CA VAL A 423 -7.62 26.70 -15.31
C VAL A 423 -6.52 25.71 -14.97
N VAL A 424 -5.29 26.20 -15.04
CA VAL A 424 -4.09 25.43 -14.70
C VAL A 424 -3.37 26.15 -13.57
N ASP A 425 -2.90 25.38 -12.61
CA ASP A 425 -1.99 25.87 -11.59
C ASP A 425 -0.62 26.23 -12.20
N GLY A 426 0.01 27.30 -11.73
CA GLY A 426 1.36 27.73 -12.06
C GLY A 426 2.48 27.13 -11.19
N GLY A 427 2.16 26.32 -10.17
CA GLY A 427 3.12 25.55 -9.38
C GLY A 427 3.99 24.60 -10.23
N GLU A 428 5.12 24.12 -9.68
CA GLU A 428 6.13 23.33 -10.43
C GLU A 428 5.60 22.03 -11.08
N ASN A 429 4.34 21.63 -10.82
CA ASN A 429 3.68 20.45 -11.38
C ASN A 429 2.38 20.72 -12.17
N GLY A 430 1.97 21.99 -12.37
CA GLY A 430 0.94 22.38 -13.34
C GLY A 430 -0.36 21.57 -13.32
N VAL A 431 -0.94 21.34 -12.14
CA VAL A 431 -2.19 20.57 -12.01
C VAL A 431 -3.30 21.35 -12.73
N THR A 432 -3.99 20.67 -13.64
CA THR A 432 -5.08 21.27 -14.44
C THR A 432 -6.40 20.95 -13.77
N GLY A 433 -7.18 21.99 -13.48
CA GLY A 433 -8.55 21.84 -13.00
C GLY A 433 -9.47 21.31 -14.10
N ASP A 434 -10.64 20.80 -13.70
CA ASP A 434 -11.63 20.29 -14.64
C ASP A 434 -12.09 21.41 -15.60
N ALA A 435 -11.94 21.18 -16.89
CA ALA A 435 -12.37 22.14 -17.89
C ALA A 435 -13.90 22.19 -18.03
N GLN A 436 -14.44 23.37 -18.32
CA GLN A 436 -15.88 23.59 -18.44
C GLN A 436 -16.24 24.23 -19.79
N TYR A 437 -17.33 23.77 -20.38
CA TYR A 437 -17.94 24.37 -21.57
C TYR A 437 -19.22 25.12 -21.19
N ILE A 438 -19.32 26.38 -21.58
CA ILE A 438 -20.46 27.25 -21.30
C ILE A 438 -21.14 27.61 -22.63
N GLU A 439 -22.37 27.13 -22.82
CA GLU A 439 -23.20 27.42 -23.99
C GLU A 439 -23.86 28.81 -23.89
N ILE A 440 -23.93 29.55 -25.00
CA ILE A 440 -24.44 30.91 -25.07
C ILE A 440 -25.69 30.99 -25.98
N PRO A 441 -26.87 31.38 -25.45
CA PRO A 441 -28.13 31.37 -26.22
C PRO A 441 -28.21 32.47 -27.29
N VAL A 442 -28.74 32.15 -28.49
CA VAL A 442 -28.91 33.06 -29.65
C VAL A 442 -30.32 33.68 -29.72
N ALA A 443 -30.47 34.87 -30.31
CA ALA A 443 -31.69 35.72 -30.29
C ALA A 443 -32.91 35.17 -31.09
N THR A 444 -34.11 35.70 -30.78
CA THR A 444 -35.46 35.17 -31.15
C THR A 444 -35.77 35.02 -32.66
N PRO A 445 -36.39 33.89 -33.11
CA PRO A 445 -36.65 33.55 -34.52
C PRO A 445 -37.89 34.20 -35.19
N ASP A 446 -37.93 34.16 -36.54
CA ASP A 446 -38.97 34.72 -37.44
C ASP A 446 -40.24 33.83 -37.55
N VAL A 447 -41.34 34.32 -38.15
CA VAL A 447 -42.63 33.59 -38.20
C VAL A 447 -42.64 32.47 -39.26
N VAL A 448 -42.77 31.21 -38.82
CA VAL A 448 -42.68 29.99 -39.65
C VAL A 448 -44.07 29.45 -40.08
N PRO A 449 -44.26 29.01 -41.36
CA PRO A 449 -45.48 28.35 -41.82
C PRO A 449 -45.58 26.88 -41.36
N GLY A 450 -46.77 26.42 -40.98
CA GLY A 450 -46.99 25.07 -40.43
C GLY A 450 -47.02 23.90 -41.43
N SER A 451 -47.08 24.12 -42.76
CA SER A 451 -47.03 23.05 -43.76
C SER A 451 -46.62 23.52 -45.15
N VAL A 452 -45.95 22.67 -45.95
CA VAL A 452 -45.53 22.91 -47.34
C VAL A 452 -45.90 21.70 -48.23
N ASP A 453 -46.44 21.91 -49.44
CA ASP A 453 -46.93 20.83 -50.32
C ASP A 453 -46.13 20.70 -51.63
N PHE A 454 -45.35 19.62 -51.74
CA PHE A 454 -44.43 19.39 -52.85
C PHE A 454 -45.10 18.81 -54.12
N ASP A 455 -46.34 18.30 -54.05
CA ASP A 455 -47.06 17.81 -55.23
C ASP A 455 -47.38 18.94 -56.22
N THR A 456 -47.45 20.17 -55.72
CA THR A 456 -47.76 21.38 -56.48
C THR A 456 -46.52 22.02 -57.14
N GLY A 457 -45.31 21.55 -56.83
CA GLY A 457 -44.04 22.16 -57.25
C GLY A 457 -43.72 23.47 -56.53
N GLU A 458 -44.24 23.66 -55.31
CA GLU A 458 -44.06 24.87 -54.50
C GLU A 458 -42.60 25.04 -54.04
N GLN A 459 -42.11 26.28 -54.10
CA GLN A 459 -40.76 26.67 -53.66
C GLN A 459 -40.90 27.67 -52.50
N VAL A 460 -40.44 27.32 -51.29
CA VAL A 460 -40.56 28.17 -50.08
C VAL A 460 -39.17 28.51 -49.55
N THR A 461 -38.97 29.76 -49.10
CA THR A 461 -37.71 30.20 -48.47
C THR A 461 -37.99 30.87 -47.13
N ILE A 462 -37.34 30.41 -46.06
CA ILE A 462 -37.45 30.94 -44.69
C ILE A 462 -36.06 31.45 -44.28
N ALA A 463 -35.91 32.68 -43.80
CA ALA A 463 -34.59 33.29 -43.55
C ALA A 463 -34.06 33.15 -42.11
N SER A 464 -34.92 32.77 -41.16
CA SER A 464 -34.58 32.47 -39.76
C SER A 464 -35.66 31.56 -39.20
N TYR A 465 -35.27 30.42 -38.64
CA TYR A 465 -36.15 29.30 -38.30
C TYR A 465 -35.96 28.86 -36.84
N ASP A 466 -37.05 28.46 -36.17
CA ASP A 466 -37.04 27.92 -34.81
C ASP A 466 -37.11 26.38 -34.85
N PRO A 467 -36.09 25.65 -34.36
CA PRO A 467 -36.08 24.18 -34.37
C PRO A 467 -37.24 23.55 -33.60
N ALA A 468 -37.87 24.27 -32.67
CA ALA A 468 -39.06 23.78 -31.96
C ALA A 468 -40.35 23.79 -32.82
N THR A 469 -40.32 24.37 -34.02
CA THR A 469 -41.51 24.52 -34.87
C THR A 469 -41.60 23.41 -35.92
N VAL A 470 -42.58 22.51 -35.80
CA VAL A 470 -42.80 21.44 -36.79
C VAL A 470 -43.36 21.99 -38.11
N ILE A 471 -42.69 21.70 -39.22
CA ILE A 471 -43.16 21.93 -40.59
C ILE A 471 -43.56 20.58 -41.20
N THR A 472 -44.83 20.45 -41.60
CA THR A 472 -45.29 19.23 -42.31
C THR A 472 -45.04 19.34 -43.81
N ILE A 473 -44.35 18.37 -44.42
CA ILE A 473 -44.17 18.25 -45.88
C ILE A 473 -45.16 17.23 -46.45
N ALA A 474 -45.99 17.69 -47.38
CA ALA A 474 -46.97 16.86 -48.10
C ALA A 474 -46.53 16.54 -49.54
N GLY A 475 -47.09 15.49 -50.13
CA GLY A 475 -46.87 15.11 -51.54
C GLY A 475 -45.59 14.30 -51.82
N VAL A 476 -44.81 13.98 -50.79
CA VAL A 476 -43.58 13.18 -50.86
C VAL A 476 -43.45 12.28 -49.64
N SER A 477 -42.64 11.21 -49.75
CA SER A 477 -42.29 10.33 -48.63
C SER A 477 -40.82 10.51 -48.26
N ALA A 478 -40.45 10.21 -47.01
CA ALA A 478 -39.05 10.25 -46.55
C ALA A 478 -38.07 9.52 -47.49
N ALA A 479 -38.47 8.37 -48.06
CA ALA A 479 -37.63 7.58 -48.95
C ALA A 479 -37.45 8.18 -50.37
N SER A 480 -38.21 9.23 -50.72
CA SER A 480 -38.19 9.86 -52.06
C SER A 480 -37.86 11.36 -52.02
N THR A 481 -37.35 11.84 -50.88
CA THR A 481 -36.83 13.19 -50.70
C THR A 481 -35.31 13.22 -50.62
N SER A 482 -34.71 14.26 -51.19
CA SER A 482 -33.30 14.58 -51.03
C SER A 482 -33.14 15.82 -50.14
N VAL A 483 -32.27 15.71 -49.15
CA VAL A 483 -31.88 16.80 -48.27
C VAL A 483 -30.49 17.25 -48.69
N LEU A 484 -30.37 18.53 -49.02
CA LEU A 484 -29.14 19.17 -49.43
C LEU A 484 -28.86 20.32 -48.48
N VAL A 485 -27.78 20.24 -47.71
CA VAL A 485 -27.30 21.36 -46.89
C VAL A 485 -26.17 22.07 -47.65
N ASP A 486 -26.25 23.40 -47.76
CA ASP A 486 -25.21 24.24 -48.36
C ASP A 486 -25.03 25.57 -47.61
N GLY A 487 -24.04 26.37 -47.99
CA GLY A 487 -23.79 27.68 -47.39
C GLY A 487 -24.91 28.72 -47.60
N ALA A 488 -25.99 28.37 -48.32
CA ALA A 488 -27.21 29.17 -48.43
C ALA A 488 -28.34 28.66 -47.52
N GLY A 489 -28.24 27.46 -46.92
CA GLY A 489 -29.18 26.88 -45.97
C GLY A 489 -29.48 25.40 -46.21
N THR A 490 -30.51 24.86 -45.54
CA THR A 490 -30.97 23.49 -45.83
C THR A 490 -32.09 23.49 -46.87
N THR A 491 -31.85 22.77 -47.96
CA THR A 491 -32.76 22.58 -49.08
C THR A 491 -33.34 21.17 -49.06
N ILE A 492 -34.64 21.04 -48.80
CA ILE A 492 -35.36 19.76 -48.91
C ILE A 492 -36.07 19.74 -50.25
N THR A 493 -35.82 18.71 -51.06
CA THR A 493 -36.37 18.57 -52.42
C THR A 493 -37.05 17.23 -52.61
N GLY A 494 -38.14 17.21 -53.39
CA GLY A 494 -38.83 15.98 -53.74
C GLY A 494 -40.07 16.18 -54.62
N GLY A 495 -40.70 15.07 -55.00
CA GLY A 495 -42.01 15.09 -55.68
C GLY A 495 -41.93 15.66 -57.10
N ASN A 496 -42.87 16.56 -57.45
CA ASN A 496 -42.91 17.25 -58.75
C ASN A 496 -41.94 18.45 -58.83
N GLY A 497 -40.76 18.35 -58.21
CA GLY A 497 -39.75 19.42 -58.19
C GLY A 497 -40.04 20.54 -57.19
N GLY A 498 -40.78 20.24 -56.11
CA GLY A 498 -40.95 21.15 -54.97
C GLY A 498 -39.69 21.23 -54.11
N SER A 499 -39.53 22.35 -53.40
CA SER A 499 -38.35 22.65 -52.61
C SER A 499 -38.67 23.56 -51.43
N LEU A 500 -38.11 23.25 -50.27
CA LEU A 500 -38.10 24.10 -49.09
C LEU A 500 -36.65 24.47 -48.77
N LEU A 501 -36.35 25.77 -48.85
CA LEU A 501 -35.07 26.34 -48.42
C LEU A 501 -35.24 26.99 -47.04
N LEU A 502 -34.52 26.48 -46.05
CA LEU A 502 -34.35 27.09 -44.74
C LEU A 502 -33.03 27.87 -44.78
N GLY A 503 -33.10 29.13 -45.23
CA GLY A 503 -31.96 30.02 -45.41
C GLY A 503 -31.47 30.65 -44.10
N GLY A 504 -30.16 30.92 -44.03
CA GLY A 504 -29.51 31.41 -42.80
C GLY A 504 -29.37 30.36 -41.70
N TYR A 505 -29.73 29.11 -42.01
CA TYR A 505 -29.83 28.01 -41.07
C TYR A 505 -28.98 26.85 -41.62
N SER A 506 -27.70 26.81 -41.23
CA SER A 506 -26.81 25.68 -41.53
C SER A 506 -26.78 24.64 -40.41
N GLY A 507 -27.32 24.93 -39.22
CA GLY A 507 -27.33 23.99 -38.09
C GLY A 507 -28.75 23.68 -37.59
N ASN A 508 -28.96 22.43 -37.20
CA ASN A 508 -30.06 21.93 -36.37
C ASN A 508 -31.45 21.78 -37.02
N LEU A 509 -31.54 20.92 -38.04
CA LEU A 509 -32.78 20.19 -38.31
C LEU A 509 -32.87 19.05 -37.31
N ASP A 510 -33.44 19.31 -36.14
CA ASP A 510 -33.97 18.24 -35.31
C ASP A 510 -34.91 17.41 -36.21
N GLY A 511 -34.63 16.13 -36.46
CA GLY A 511 -35.47 15.27 -37.29
C GLY A 511 -36.96 15.20 -36.88
N THR A 512 -37.39 15.75 -35.73
CA THR A 512 -38.81 15.96 -35.36
C THR A 512 -39.45 17.17 -36.02
N SER A 513 -38.65 18.12 -36.48
CA SER A 513 -39.08 19.42 -36.96
C SER A 513 -39.58 19.40 -38.41
N ILE A 514 -39.21 18.36 -39.18
CA ILE A 514 -39.76 18.08 -40.51
C ILE A 514 -40.47 16.73 -40.50
N GLN A 515 -41.79 16.78 -40.56
CA GLN A 515 -42.65 15.60 -40.59
C GLN A 515 -43.28 15.42 -41.96
N PHE A 516 -43.25 14.20 -42.52
CA PHE A 516 -44.01 13.87 -43.72
C PHE A 516 -45.49 13.67 -43.41
N ALA A 517 -46.36 13.86 -44.41
CA ALA A 517 -47.81 13.72 -44.22
C ALA A 517 -48.27 12.32 -43.74
N ASP A 518 -47.42 11.29 -43.87
CA ASP A 518 -47.64 9.94 -43.35
C ASP A 518 -47.23 9.76 -41.88
N GLY A 519 -46.71 10.81 -41.26
CA GLY A 519 -46.24 10.85 -39.88
C GLY A 519 -44.78 10.41 -39.71
N SER A 520 -44.11 9.96 -40.78
CA SER A 520 -42.68 9.65 -40.74
C SER A 520 -41.82 10.91 -40.59
N LEU A 521 -40.67 10.74 -39.96
CA LEU A 521 -39.69 11.80 -39.75
C LEU A 521 -38.53 11.63 -40.74
N LEU A 522 -37.84 12.73 -41.03
CA LEU A 522 -36.68 12.72 -41.90
C LEU A 522 -35.45 12.24 -41.11
N LYS A 523 -34.93 11.04 -41.43
CA LYS A 523 -33.86 10.34 -40.68
C LYS A 523 -32.54 10.15 -41.44
N THR A 524 -32.37 10.85 -42.55
CA THR A 524 -31.18 10.72 -43.41
C THR A 524 -30.80 12.07 -43.98
N ALA A 525 -29.56 12.48 -43.76
CA ALA A 525 -28.98 13.69 -44.33
C ALA A 525 -27.63 13.38 -44.97
N THR A 526 -27.37 13.95 -46.15
CA THR A 526 -26.11 13.78 -46.87
C THR A 526 -25.61 15.14 -47.34
N ALA A 527 -24.35 15.46 -47.02
CA ALA A 527 -23.72 16.69 -47.45
C ALA A 527 -23.41 16.69 -48.96
N ASN A 528 -23.14 17.89 -49.49
CA ASN A 528 -22.85 18.08 -50.90
C ASN A 528 -21.34 18.06 -51.18
N ASN A 529 -20.93 17.65 -52.38
CA ASN A 529 -19.52 17.55 -52.74
C ASN A 529 -18.88 18.88 -53.21
N SER A 530 -19.32 20.03 -52.67
CA SER A 530 -18.85 21.36 -53.10
C SER A 530 -18.40 22.28 -51.95
N SER A 531 -18.80 22.02 -50.70
CA SER A 531 -18.34 22.73 -49.50
C SER A 531 -18.67 21.95 -48.22
N GLY A 532 -17.96 22.25 -47.13
CA GLY A 532 -18.30 21.73 -45.80
C GLY A 532 -19.71 22.08 -45.35
N ALA A 533 -20.34 21.19 -44.61
CA ALA A 533 -21.74 21.20 -44.22
C ALA A 533 -21.91 20.85 -42.74
N THR A 534 -23.00 21.32 -42.13
CA THR A 534 -23.40 20.91 -40.79
C THR A 534 -24.66 20.06 -40.87
N LEU A 535 -24.62 18.83 -40.37
CA LEU A 535 -25.72 17.88 -40.33
C LEU A 535 -26.11 17.62 -38.89
N VAL A 536 -27.42 17.57 -38.63
CA VAL A 536 -27.95 17.28 -37.29
C VAL A 536 -29.06 16.24 -37.42
N GLY A 537 -29.04 15.25 -36.52
CA GLY A 537 -30.02 14.19 -36.36
C GLY A 537 -31.19 14.63 -35.49
N SER A 538 -31.95 13.68 -34.97
CA SER A 538 -33.23 13.92 -34.33
C SER A 538 -33.16 13.92 -32.81
N SER A 539 -34.00 14.73 -32.17
CA SER A 539 -34.07 14.79 -30.70
C SER A 539 -34.89 13.65 -30.07
N ILE A 540 -35.25 12.62 -30.84
CA ILE A 540 -36.14 11.53 -30.41
C ILE A 540 -35.48 10.17 -30.53
N ALA A 541 -35.80 9.27 -29.61
CA ALA A 541 -35.27 7.91 -29.62
C ALA A 541 -35.49 7.18 -30.96
N GLY A 542 -34.41 7.01 -31.73
CA GLY A 542 -34.31 6.09 -32.87
C GLY A 542 -33.31 6.58 -33.92
N GLY A 543 -32.37 5.71 -34.30
CA GLY A 543 -31.17 6.08 -35.06
C GLY A 543 -31.35 6.88 -36.35
N ASP A 544 -30.42 7.80 -36.55
CA ASP A 544 -30.22 8.65 -37.71
C ASP A 544 -28.99 8.24 -38.53
N LEU A 545 -29.03 8.50 -39.85
CA LEU A 545 -27.89 8.31 -40.75
C LEU A 545 -27.41 9.66 -41.28
N LEU A 546 -26.24 10.10 -40.82
CA LEU A 546 -25.61 11.35 -41.23
C LEU A 546 -24.32 11.06 -42.00
N ILE A 547 -24.23 11.57 -43.23
CA ILE A 547 -23.07 11.37 -44.09
C ILE A 547 -22.58 12.74 -44.56
N GLY A 548 -21.36 13.12 -44.18
CA GLY A 548 -20.68 14.30 -44.66
C GLY A 548 -20.16 14.15 -46.09
N SER A 549 -19.27 15.05 -46.46
CA SER A 549 -18.78 15.35 -47.80
C SER A 549 -17.28 15.05 -47.91
N ASP A 550 -16.64 15.53 -48.97
CA ASP A 550 -15.17 15.53 -49.09
C ASP A 550 -14.51 16.82 -48.50
N PHE A 551 -15.23 17.61 -47.68
CA PHE A 551 -14.78 18.83 -47.02
C PHE A 551 -15.03 18.79 -45.50
N ALA A 552 -14.45 19.72 -44.74
CA ALA A 552 -14.65 19.83 -43.30
C ALA A 552 -16.14 20.03 -42.91
N ASP A 553 -16.72 19.03 -42.26
CA ASP A 553 -18.13 18.96 -41.88
C ASP A 553 -18.34 18.99 -40.36
N VAL A 554 -19.57 19.27 -39.93
CA VAL A 554 -20.00 19.15 -38.53
C VAL A 554 -21.22 18.24 -38.44
N LEU A 555 -21.14 17.07 -37.81
CA LEU A 555 -22.26 16.13 -37.69
C LEU A 555 -22.70 16.02 -36.23
N ARG A 556 -24.01 16.00 -35.94
CA ARG A 556 -24.57 15.85 -34.58
C ARG A 556 -25.70 14.83 -34.57
N GLY A 557 -25.58 13.68 -33.91
CA GLY A 557 -26.61 12.63 -33.88
C GLY A 557 -27.81 12.99 -32.99
N LEU A 558 -27.53 13.58 -31.82
CA LEU A 558 -28.51 13.93 -30.77
C LEU A 558 -29.02 12.70 -30.02
N ALA A 559 -30.29 12.30 -30.15
CA ALA A 559 -30.84 11.22 -29.32
C ALA A 559 -31.12 9.98 -30.15
N GLY A 560 -30.49 8.85 -29.85
CA GLY A 560 -30.70 7.63 -30.62
C GLY A 560 -29.45 6.76 -30.67
N ASN A 561 -29.52 5.71 -31.49
CA ASN A 561 -28.33 4.95 -31.84
C ASN A 561 -28.00 5.31 -33.27
N ASP A 562 -27.12 6.27 -33.46
CA ASP A 562 -26.91 6.96 -34.73
C ASP A 562 -25.76 6.35 -35.52
N THR A 563 -25.74 6.63 -36.82
CA THR A 563 -24.63 6.28 -37.71
C THR A 563 -24.13 7.55 -38.39
N LEU A 564 -22.93 7.98 -38.00
CA LEU A 564 -22.32 9.23 -38.43
C LEU A 564 -21.04 8.94 -39.23
N HIS A 565 -20.92 9.53 -40.41
CA HIS A 565 -19.75 9.40 -41.27
C HIS A 565 -19.31 10.77 -41.76
N GLY A 566 -18.16 11.28 -41.31
CA GLY A 566 -17.62 12.59 -41.69
C GLY A 566 -17.26 12.65 -43.18
N GLY A 567 -16.54 11.66 -43.68
CA GLY A 567 -16.19 11.56 -45.10
C GLY A 567 -14.71 11.87 -45.31
N ALA A 568 -14.37 12.84 -46.15
CA ALA A 568 -13.01 13.39 -46.20
C ALA A 568 -13.06 14.86 -45.79
N GLY A 569 -12.00 15.41 -45.20
CA GLY A 569 -12.07 16.71 -44.56
C GLY A 569 -11.60 16.64 -43.11
N ASN A 570 -11.57 17.78 -42.44
CA ASN A 570 -11.33 17.81 -40.99
C ASN A 570 -12.69 18.00 -40.33
N ASP A 571 -13.29 16.91 -39.88
CA ASP A 571 -14.69 16.89 -39.49
C ASP A 571 -14.84 17.01 -37.97
N THR A 572 -15.97 17.55 -37.52
CA THR A 572 -16.34 17.58 -36.11
C THR A 572 -17.63 16.79 -35.91
N ILE A 573 -17.58 15.69 -35.17
CA ILE A 573 -18.71 14.75 -35.05
C ILE A 573 -19.13 14.62 -33.60
N TYR A 574 -20.42 14.72 -33.32
CA TYR A 574 -21.04 14.51 -32.01
C TYR A 574 -22.04 13.36 -32.13
N GLY A 575 -21.81 12.24 -31.43
CA GLY A 575 -22.76 11.12 -31.36
C GLY A 575 -24.04 11.55 -30.67
N GLY A 576 -23.95 11.81 -29.37
CA GLY A 576 -25.06 12.34 -28.56
C GLY A 576 -25.43 11.38 -27.44
N SER A 577 -26.69 11.04 -27.28
CA SER A 577 -27.14 10.04 -26.29
C SER A 577 -27.55 8.75 -27.00
N GLY A 578 -27.05 7.62 -26.52
CA GLY A 578 -27.33 6.28 -27.07
C GLY A 578 -26.09 5.68 -27.73
N ALA A 579 -26.19 4.45 -28.23
CA ALA A 579 -25.02 3.70 -28.68
C ALA A 579 -24.75 3.99 -30.16
N ASP A 580 -23.73 4.81 -30.42
CA ASP A 580 -23.49 5.37 -31.75
C ASP A 580 -22.41 4.63 -32.54
N ILE A 581 -22.50 4.70 -33.87
CA ILE A 581 -21.47 4.24 -34.80
C ILE A 581 -20.89 5.47 -35.49
N ILE A 582 -19.63 5.79 -35.19
CA ILE A 582 -19.01 7.03 -35.64
C ILE A 582 -17.77 6.76 -36.47
N LYS A 583 -17.72 7.31 -37.68
CA LYS A 583 -16.58 7.28 -38.58
C LYS A 583 -16.17 8.71 -38.95
N GLY A 584 -14.98 9.15 -38.53
CA GLY A 584 -14.39 10.43 -38.97
C GLY A 584 -14.14 10.41 -40.47
N GLY A 585 -13.18 9.58 -40.88
CA GLY A 585 -12.84 9.35 -42.28
C GLY A 585 -11.47 9.94 -42.60
N ALA A 586 -11.32 10.59 -43.75
CA ALA A 586 -10.03 11.06 -44.21
C ALA A 586 -9.74 12.52 -43.83
N GLY A 587 -8.96 12.75 -42.78
CA GLY A 587 -8.40 14.06 -42.43
C GLY A 587 -8.06 14.11 -40.95
N ASN A 588 -8.12 15.29 -40.32
CA ASN A 588 -7.92 15.40 -38.88
C ASN A 588 -9.26 15.71 -38.23
N ASP A 589 -9.88 14.69 -37.63
CA ASP A 589 -11.25 14.77 -37.13
C ASP A 589 -11.30 14.96 -35.62
N VAL A 590 -12.37 15.60 -35.13
CA VAL A 590 -12.68 15.72 -33.71
C VAL A 590 -14.02 15.03 -33.46
N ILE A 591 -14.02 14.00 -32.61
CA ILE A 591 -15.17 13.13 -32.40
C ILE A 591 -15.53 13.13 -30.92
N TYR A 592 -16.80 13.37 -30.62
CA TYR A 592 -17.40 13.29 -29.29
C TYR A 592 -18.35 12.08 -29.30
N GLY A 593 -17.99 11.04 -28.53
CA GLY A 593 -18.77 9.79 -28.46
C GLY A 593 -20.19 10.01 -27.97
N GLY A 594 -20.33 10.81 -26.91
CA GLY A 594 -21.64 11.20 -26.40
C GLY A 594 -21.68 12.55 -25.71
N ASP A 595 -22.86 12.92 -25.24
CA ASP A 595 -23.04 14.09 -24.39
C ASP A 595 -22.17 13.88 -23.15
N ASN A 596 -21.27 14.83 -22.82
CA ASN A 596 -20.34 14.81 -21.67
C ASN A 596 -21.02 14.69 -20.27
N SER A 597 -22.28 14.25 -20.22
CA SER A 597 -23.03 13.83 -19.03
C SER A 597 -22.57 12.44 -18.59
N ALA A 598 -22.14 12.33 -17.33
CA ALA A 598 -21.41 11.20 -16.80
C ALA A 598 -22.15 9.84 -16.67
N ASP A 599 -23.32 9.60 -17.28
CA ASP A 599 -24.13 8.41 -16.91
C ASP A 599 -25.23 7.96 -17.90
N ASP A 600 -24.97 7.88 -19.21
CA ASP A 600 -25.92 7.22 -20.13
C ASP A 600 -25.68 5.71 -20.31
N GLY A 601 -24.48 5.21 -19.95
CA GLY A 601 -24.11 3.80 -20.06
C GLY A 601 -24.14 3.27 -21.50
N ALA A 602 -24.15 4.17 -22.49
CA ALA A 602 -24.07 3.81 -23.90
C ALA A 602 -22.66 3.31 -24.25
N GLN A 603 -22.57 2.46 -25.27
CA GLN A 603 -21.31 1.89 -25.75
C GLN A 603 -21.11 2.39 -27.18
N ASP A 604 -20.23 3.36 -27.36
CA ASP A 604 -19.98 3.95 -28.68
C ASP A 604 -18.95 3.13 -29.45
N LEU A 605 -19.11 3.10 -30.77
CA LEU A 605 -18.25 2.39 -31.69
C LEU A 605 -17.58 3.36 -32.67
N PHE A 606 -16.29 3.61 -32.45
CA PHE A 606 -15.47 4.45 -33.33
C PHE A 606 -14.83 3.60 -34.42
N VAL A 607 -15.20 3.84 -35.67
CA VAL A 607 -14.87 2.97 -36.79
C VAL A 607 -13.84 3.61 -37.70
N TYR A 608 -12.70 2.93 -37.83
CA TYR A 608 -11.61 3.29 -38.73
C TYR A 608 -11.54 2.31 -39.89
N ASP A 609 -11.32 2.79 -41.12
CA ASP A 609 -11.04 1.88 -42.24
C ASP A 609 -9.55 1.49 -42.34
N ALA A 610 -9.28 0.39 -43.04
CA ALA A 610 -7.93 -0.09 -43.34
C ALA A 610 -7.14 0.89 -44.23
N VAL A 611 -6.42 1.79 -43.55
CA VAL A 611 -5.33 2.69 -43.98
C VAL A 611 -5.40 3.25 -45.42
N GLY A 612 -6.06 4.40 -45.53
CA GLY A 612 -5.67 5.55 -46.37
C GLY A 612 -5.16 6.73 -45.53
N SER A 613 -4.97 7.92 -46.12
CA SER A 613 -4.49 9.14 -45.41
C SER A 613 -5.52 9.76 -44.44
N GLN A 614 -5.81 9.08 -43.34
CA GLN A 614 -6.80 9.46 -42.30
C GLN A 614 -6.25 10.38 -41.20
N GLY A 615 -5.18 11.14 -41.49
CA GLY A 615 -4.65 12.19 -40.59
C GLY A 615 -4.52 11.84 -39.10
N THR A 616 -4.86 12.80 -38.24
CA THR A 616 -4.79 12.72 -36.77
C THR A 616 -6.13 13.10 -36.17
N ASP A 617 -6.78 12.13 -35.55
CA ASP A 617 -8.09 12.28 -34.95
C ASP A 617 -8.01 12.43 -33.43
N ILE A 618 -9.02 13.09 -32.89
CA ILE A 618 -9.19 13.34 -31.47
C ILE A 618 -10.55 12.80 -31.06
N ILE A 619 -10.57 11.80 -30.19
CA ILE A 619 -11.80 11.31 -29.56
C ILE A 619 -11.87 11.90 -28.15
N VAL A 620 -12.96 12.60 -27.87
CA VAL A 620 -13.23 13.24 -26.58
C VAL A 620 -14.29 12.44 -25.84
N GLY A 621 -14.02 12.15 -24.57
CA GLY A 621 -14.98 11.47 -23.69
C GLY A 621 -14.98 9.95 -23.81
N PHE A 622 -13.93 9.35 -24.41
CA PHE A 622 -13.77 7.90 -24.50
C PHE A 622 -13.73 7.23 -23.12
N LYS A 623 -14.63 6.28 -22.87
CA LYS A 623 -14.78 5.55 -21.61
C LYS A 623 -14.19 4.14 -21.71
N ASP A 624 -13.10 3.91 -21.00
CA ASP A 624 -12.44 2.59 -20.93
C ASP A 624 -13.41 1.49 -20.46
N GLY A 625 -13.38 0.34 -21.15
CA GLY A 625 -14.28 -0.80 -20.91
C GLY A 625 -15.75 -0.63 -21.32
N GLN A 626 -16.16 0.56 -21.81
CA GLN A 626 -17.51 0.82 -22.33
C GLN A 626 -17.48 1.12 -23.84
N ASP A 627 -16.61 2.02 -24.27
CA ASP A 627 -16.46 2.40 -25.68
C ASP A 627 -15.47 1.51 -26.40
N LYS A 628 -15.63 1.40 -27.73
CA LYS A 628 -14.86 0.49 -28.56
C LYS A 628 -14.31 1.18 -29.80
N ILE A 629 -13.05 0.91 -30.11
CA ILE A 629 -12.44 1.25 -31.39
C ILE A 629 -12.51 0.00 -32.27
N ALA A 630 -13.08 0.16 -33.46
CA ALA A 630 -13.17 -0.90 -34.46
C ALA A 630 -12.44 -0.54 -35.73
N PHE A 631 -11.85 -1.57 -36.34
CA PHE A 631 -11.20 -1.48 -37.65
C PHE A 631 -12.02 -2.24 -38.69
N GLN A 632 -12.34 -1.58 -39.80
CA GLN A 632 -12.94 -2.20 -40.99
C GLN A 632 -11.85 -2.52 -42.03
N GLY A 633 -11.59 -3.80 -42.27
CA GLY A 633 -10.63 -4.30 -43.26
C GLY A 633 -9.30 -4.80 -42.67
N ALA A 634 -8.23 -4.82 -43.47
CA ALA A 634 -6.92 -5.32 -43.03
C ALA A 634 -6.31 -4.45 -41.91
N LEU A 635 -5.88 -5.08 -40.81
CA LEU A 635 -5.24 -4.39 -39.70
C LEU A 635 -3.94 -3.68 -40.09
N PRO A 636 -3.57 -2.60 -39.36
CA PRO A 636 -2.30 -1.93 -39.56
C PRO A 636 -1.12 -2.88 -39.31
N SER A 637 -0.03 -2.67 -40.06
CA SER A 637 1.22 -3.45 -39.95
C SER A 637 1.90 -3.35 -38.58
N SER A 638 1.60 -2.27 -37.84
CA SER A 638 1.92 -2.10 -36.43
C SER A 638 1.03 -1.03 -35.82
N TYR A 639 0.74 -1.15 -34.54
CA TYR A 639 0.18 -0.06 -33.74
C TYR A 639 1.11 0.21 -32.55
N SER A 640 1.07 1.43 -32.03
CA SER A 640 1.77 1.80 -30.80
C SER A 640 0.90 2.72 -29.97
N ILE A 641 0.74 2.40 -28.71
CA ILE A 641 0.04 3.23 -27.73
C ILE A 641 1.10 3.97 -26.90
N SER A 642 0.98 5.29 -26.83
CA SER A 642 1.82 6.16 -26.00
C SER A 642 0.91 7.04 -25.16
N SER A 643 1.19 7.20 -23.87
CA SER A 643 0.50 8.19 -23.04
C SER A 643 1.31 9.49 -22.98
N ILE A 644 0.60 10.62 -23.02
CA ILE A 644 1.13 11.95 -22.73
C ILE A 644 0.13 12.61 -21.77
N GLY A 645 0.44 12.65 -20.47
CA GLY A 645 -0.50 13.15 -19.46
C GLY A 645 -1.75 12.27 -19.36
N THR A 646 -2.94 12.88 -19.40
CA THR A 646 -4.27 12.23 -19.42
C THR A 646 -4.74 11.85 -20.83
N THR A 647 -3.89 12.04 -21.84
CA THR A 647 -4.19 11.69 -23.23
C THR A 647 -3.47 10.41 -23.62
N ALA A 648 -4.22 9.45 -24.12
CA ALA A 648 -3.65 8.29 -24.79
C ALA A 648 -3.56 8.56 -26.29
N VAL A 649 -2.44 8.15 -26.89
CA VAL A 649 -2.17 8.34 -28.31
C VAL A 649 -1.97 6.96 -28.93
N VAL A 650 -2.94 6.54 -29.73
CA VAL A 650 -2.87 5.32 -30.55
C VAL A 650 -2.33 5.71 -31.92
N THR A 651 -1.14 5.23 -32.27
CA THR A 651 -0.57 5.43 -33.60
C THR A 651 -0.68 4.13 -34.37
N LEU A 652 -1.33 4.16 -35.53
CA LEU A 652 -1.55 3.02 -36.42
C LEU A 652 -0.69 3.21 -37.65
N THR A 653 0.11 2.20 -38.03
CA THR A 653 0.99 2.26 -39.21
C THR A 653 0.57 1.24 -40.26
N GLY A 654 0.16 1.70 -41.45
CA GLY A 654 -0.22 0.87 -42.58
C GLY A 654 0.95 0.12 -43.25
N ASN A 655 0.63 -0.85 -44.10
CA ASN A 655 1.61 -1.63 -44.87
C ASN A 655 2.41 -0.78 -45.88
N ASP A 656 1.95 0.42 -46.18
CA ASP A 656 2.58 1.45 -47.02
C ASP A 656 3.38 2.48 -46.19
N ASN A 657 3.53 2.28 -44.87
CA ASN A 657 4.07 3.20 -43.87
C ASN A 657 3.27 4.50 -43.66
N ALA A 658 2.02 4.60 -44.11
CA ALA A 658 1.15 5.71 -43.74
C ALA A 658 0.73 5.57 -42.27
N THR A 659 0.71 6.67 -41.51
CA THR A 659 0.34 6.67 -40.09
C THR A 659 -0.98 7.39 -39.84
N THR A 660 -1.92 6.74 -39.16
CA THR A 660 -3.11 7.37 -38.57
C THR A 660 -2.86 7.51 -37.07
N THR A 661 -3.16 8.67 -36.49
CA THR A 661 -2.96 8.91 -35.04
C THR A 661 -4.30 9.23 -34.39
N ILE A 662 -4.68 8.50 -33.36
CA ILE A 662 -5.91 8.73 -32.59
C ILE A 662 -5.50 9.19 -31.20
N LYS A 663 -6.04 10.32 -30.76
CA LYS A 663 -5.82 10.85 -29.41
C LYS A 663 -7.11 10.70 -28.60
N LEU A 664 -7.04 9.96 -27.50
CA LEU A 664 -8.14 9.75 -26.57
C LEU A 664 -7.99 10.74 -25.41
N LEU A 665 -8.86 11.74 -25.35
CA LEU A 665 -8.87 12.79 -24.33
C LEU A 665 -9.87 12.46 -23.22
N GLY A 666 -9.44 12.57 -21.96
CA GLY A 666 -10.28 12.34 -20.77
C GLY A 666 -9.92 11.10 -19.96
N MET A 667 -8.80 10.42 -20.24
CA MET A 667 -8.38 9.21 -19.55
C MET A 667 -7.52 9.55 -18.32
N ALA A 668 -8.11 9.52 -17.13
CA ALA A 668 -7.34 9.49 -15.89
C ALA A 668 -6.90 8.04 -15.59
N GLY A 669 -5.79 7.59 -16.20
CA GLY A 669 -5.25 6.24 -15.94
C GLY A 669 -4.34 5.69 -17.04
N LEU A 670 -3.61 4.61 -16.71
CA LEU A 670 -2.91 3.77 -17.69
C LEU A 670 -3.96 3.12 -18.59
N VAL A 671 -3.94 3.43 -19.87
CA VAL A 671 -4.78 2.78 -20.89
C VAL A 671 -4.25 1.37 -21.08
N ASP A 672 -4.95 0.38 -20.52
CA ASP A 672 -4.75 -1.03 -20.85
C ASP A 672 -5.77 -1.43 -21.92
N ASP A 673 -5.58 -0.91 -23.13
CA ASP A 673 -6.43 -1.20 -24.29
C ASP A 673 -5.70 -2.12 -25.28
N SER A 674 -5.13 -3.21 -24.75
CA SER A 674 -4.62 -4.30 -25.60
C SER A 674 -5.74 -5.10 -26.27
N ASP A 675 -7.00 -4.78 -26.00
CA ASP A 675 -8.16 -5.63 -26.26
C ASP A 675 -9.03 -5.05 -27.40
N PHE A 676 -8.57 -5.19 -28.65
CA PHE A 676 -9.23 -4.58 -29.82
C PHE A 676 -10.49 -5.29 -30.32
N VAL A 677 -11.41 -4.53 -30.94
CA VAL A 677 -12.52 -5.09 -31.74
C VAL A 677 -12.16 -5.06 -33.23
N LEU A 678 -12.08 -6.21 -33.88
CA LEU A 678 -11.83 -6.32 -35.32
C LEU A 678 -13.13 -6.66 -36.04
N LEU A 679 -13.48 -5.90 -37.08
CA LEU A 679 -14.63 -6.16 -37.92
C LEU A 679 -14.19 -6.46 -39.36
N GLY A 680 -14.50 -7.66 -39.82
CA GLY A 680 -14.51 -8.04 -41.22
C GLY A 680 -15.60 -7.28 -41.98
N THR A 681 -15.64 -7.54 -43.28
CA THR A 681 -16.57 -6.92 -44.21
C THR A 681 -17.60 -7.95 -44.67
N SER A 682 -18.38 -7.63 -45.70
CA SER A 682 -19.19 -8.63 -46.40
C SER A 682 -18.41 -9.38 -47.50
N GLY A 683 -17.07 -9.28 -47.49
CA GLY A 683 -16.14 -9.93 -48.43
C GLY A 683 -15.27 -10.96 -47.73
N ASN A 684 -14.34 -11.60 -48.46
CA ASN A 684 -13.40 -12.56 -47.85
C ASN A 684 -12.25 -11.80 -47.19
N ASP A 685 -12.18 -11.85 -45.87
CA ASP A 685 -11.24 -11.07 -45.08
C ASP A 685 -10.10 -11.91 -44.49
N VAL A 686 -8.98 -11.24 -44.18
CA VAL A 686 -7.87 -11.82 -43.41
C VAL A 686 -7.71 -10.97 -42.15
N LEU A 687 -8.15 -11.51 -41.02
CA LEU A 687 -8.21 -10.83 -39.73
C LEU A 687 -7.16 -11.45 -38.80
N SER A 688 -6.34 -10.64 -38.14
CA SER A 688 -5.26 -11.13 -37.28
C SER A 688 -5.13 -10.27 -36.04
N GLY A 689 -5.57 -10.76 -34.89
CA GLY A 689 -5.35 -10.11 -33.60
C GLY A 689 -3.87 -10.03 -33.21
N ASP A 690 -3.62 -9.39 -32.07
CA ASP A 690 -2.31 -9.01 -31.57
C ASP A 690 -1.87 -9.80 -30.33
N SER A 691 -1.44 -9.14 -29.24
CA SER A 691 -1.01 -9.78 -28.00
C SER A 691 -1.94 -9.56 -26.80
N GLY A 692 -3.07 -8.88 -26.99
CA GLY A 692 -4.12 -8.75 -25.98
C GLY A 692 -5.37 -9.56 -26.31
N ASN A 693 -6.45 -9.35 -25.55
CA ASN A 693 -7.69 -10.13 -25.65
C ASN A 693 -8.62 -9.48 -26.68
N ASN A 694 -8.58 -9.93 -27.92
CA ASN A 694 -9.30 -9.27 -29.01
C ASN A 694 -10.72 -9.82 -29.19
N THR A 695 -11.63 -9.00 -29.71
CA THR A 695 -12.97 -9.42 -30.16
C THR A 695 -13.06 -9.30 -31.68
N ILE A 696 -13.05 -10.41 -32.41
CA ILE A 696 -12.96 -10.44 -33.88
C ILE A 696 -14.29 -10.92 -34.48
N PHE A 697 -14.85 -10.20 -35.43
CA PHE A 697 -16.04 -10.59 -36.19
C PHE A 697 -15.74 -10.68 -37.69
N GLY A 698 -15.81 -11.85 -38.34
CA GLY A 698 -15.63 -12.01 -39.79
C GLY A 698 -16.78 -11.45 -40.63
N LEU A 699 -18.00 -11.46 -40.07
CA LEU A 699 -19.24 -11.03 -40.72
C LEU A 699 -19.69 -11.90 -41.89
N ALA A 700 -19.44 -11.57 -43.15
CA ALA A 700 -19.91 -12.42 -44.26
C ALA A 700 -18.83 -12.56 -45.33
N GLY A 701 -18.51 -13.78 -45.74
CA GLY A 701 -17.34 -14.02 -46.59
C GLY A 701 -16.67 -15.33 -46.22
N ASN A 702 -15.63 -15.71 -46.95
CA ASN A 702 -14.76 -16.81 -46.55
C ASN A 702 -13.52 -16.23 -45.87
N ASP A 703 -13.56 -16.15 -44.55
CA ASP A 703 -12.62 -15.37 -43.77
C ASP A 703 -11.46 -16.23 -43.25
N THR A 704 -10.27 -15.64 -43.13
CA THR A 704 -9.13 -16.25 -42.46
C THR A 704 -8.81 -15.45 -41.21
N ILE A 705 -9.01 -16.05 -40.04
CA ILE A 705 -8.93 -15.36 -38.75
C ILE A 705 -7.81 -15.96 -37.90
N ASP A 706 -6.92 -15.12 -37.39
CA ASP A 706 -5.92 -15.44 -36.38
C ASP A 706 -6.21 -14.55 -35.16
N GLY A 707 -6.33 -15.12 -33.96
CA GLY A 707 -6.54 -14.35 -32.73
C GLY A 707 -5.26 -13.65 -32.26
N GLY A 708 -4.10 -14.17 -32.67
CA GLY A 708 -2.84 -13.78 -32.05
C GLY A 708 -2.66 -14.39 -30.67
N VAL A 709 -1.90 -13.73 -29.80
CA VAL A 709 -1.65 -14.12 -28.41
C VAL A 709 -2.66 -13.42 -27.50
N GLY A 710 -3.35 -14.11 -26.58
CA GLY A 710 -4.35 -13.43 -25.74
C GLY A 710 -5.47 -14.36 -25.33
N VAL A 711 -6.59 -13.80 -24.85
CA VAL A 711 -7.88 -14.49 -24.70
C VAL A 711 -8.89 -13.87 -25.66
N ASP A 712 -9.03 -14.44 -26.86
CA ASP A 712 -9.78 -13.81 -27.93
C ASP A 712 -11.23 -14.29 -28.00
N PHE A 713 -12.16 -13.38 -28.29
CA PHE A 713 -13.53 -13.70 -28.70
C PHE A 713 -13.62 -13.63 -30.23
N ILE A 714 -13.81 -14.77 -30.91
CA ILE A 714 -13.87 -14.82 -32.37
C ILE A 714 -15.25 -15.26 -32.82
N ASN A 715 -15.89 -14.47 -33.69
CA ASN A 715 -17.09 -14.81 -34.41
C ASN A 715 -16.81 -14.79 -35.91
N THR A 716 -16.84 -15.94 -36.56
CA THR A 716 -16.47 -16.04 -37.98
C THR A 716 -17.53 -15.46 -38.91
N GLY A 717 -18.79 -15.38 -38.47
CA GLY A 717 -19.89 -14.95 -39.32
C GLY A 717 -20.29 -16.01 -40.35
N SER A 718 -20.80 -15.59 -41.51
CA SER A 718 -21.34 -16.47 -42.55
C SER A 718 -20.36 -16.69 -43.71
N GLY A 719 -19.99 -17.94 -43.96
CA GLY A 719 -19.34 -18.35 -45.20
C GLY A 719 -18.53 -19.63 -45.02
N THR A 720 -17.28 -19.66 -45.45
CA THR A 720 -16.36 -20.79 -45.22
C THR A 720 -15.09 -20.24 -44.63
N ASP A 721 -15.00 -20.34 -43.31
CA ASP A 721 -14.01 -19.60 -42.55
C ASP A 721 -12.89 -20.51 -42.05
N SER A 722 -11.71 -19.92 -41.86
CA SER A 722 -10.49 -20.59 -41.43
C SER A 722 -9.93 -19.87 -40.22
N VAL A 723 -10.05 -20.48 -39.04
CA VAL A 723 -9.43 -19.94 -37.82
C VAL A 723 -8.08 -20.64 -37.57
N ILE A 724 -7.03 -19.85 -37.40
CA ILE A 724 -5.63 -20.29 -37.29
C ILE A 724 -5.12 -20.07 -35.86
N PHE A 725 -4.47 -21.09 -35.29
CA PHE A 725 -3.76 -21.02 -34.00
C PHE A 725 -2.28 -21.40 -34.21
N ASN A 726 -1.36 -20.48 -33.91
CA ASN A 726 0.01 -20.51 -34.42
C ASN A 726 1.11 -20.74 -33.36
N SER A 727 0.88 -20.68 -32.04
CA SER A 727 1.95 -20.99 -31.06
C SER A 727 1.56 -21.30 -29.60
N LEU A 728 2.46 -22.00 -28.88
CA LEU A 728 2.41 -22.26 -27.42
C LEU A 728 2.46 -20.99 -26.53
N ALA A 729 2.66 -19.79 -27.10
CA ALA A 729 2.57 -18.54 -26.35
C ALA A 729 1.12 -18.03 -26.22
N GLU A 730 0.20 -18.55 -27.04
CA GLU A 730 -1.25 -18.26 -27.07
C GLU A 730 -2.00 -18.85 -25.85
N VAL A 731 -1.28 -19.48 -24.91
CA VAL A 731 -1.81 -19.92 -23.60
C VAL A 731 -0.84 -19.44 -22.51
N GLY A 732 -0.80 -18.12 -22.29
CA GLY A 732 -0.30 -17.48 -21.06
C GLY A 732 1.10 -17.87 -20.55
N GLY A 733 2.14 -17.26 -21.12
CA GLY A 733 3.45 -17.19 -20.48
C GLY A 733 3.50 -16.19 -19.32
N ARG A 734 3.17 -16.61 -18.08
CA ARG A 734 3.64 -15.94 -16.84
C ARG A 734 4.37 -16.93 -15.92
N SER A 735 5.65 -16.64 -15.69
CA SER A 735 6.45 -17.26 -14.64
C SER A 735 6.12 -16.59 -13.31
N GLY A 736 5.29 -17.20 -12.48
CA GLY A 736 4.99 -16.70 -11.14
C GLY A 736 3.71 -17.32 -10.59
N ALA A 737 3.80 -17.90 -9.41
CA ALA A 737 2.74 -18.65 -8.76
C ALA A 737 1.55 -17.76 -8.36
N ASP A 738 0.57 -17.60 -9.26
CA ASP A 738 -0.83 -17.31 -8.91
C ASP A 738 -1.75 -17.66 -10.09
N PHE A 739 -2.33 -18.86 -10.07
CA PHE A 739 -3.31 -19.32 -11.07
C PHE A 739 -4.69 -19.26 -10.44
N SER A 740 -5.33 -18.09 -10.51
CA SER A 740 -6.77 -17.94 -10.23
C SER A 740 -7.44 -17.19 -11.38
N ALA A 741 -8.45 -17.84 -11.97
CA ALA A 741 -9.43 -17.36 -12.97
C ALA A 741 -9.06 -17.31 -14.49
N THR A 742 -9.76 -18.15 -15.28
CA THR A 742 -10.49 -17.84 -16.55
C THR A 742 -9.80 -17.41 -17.86
N GLN A 743 -8.62 -17.90 -18.25
CA GLN A 743 -8.02 -17.52 -19.55
C GLN A 743 -8.08 -18.64 -20.61
N TYR A 744 -9.07 -18.59 -21.52
CA TYR A 744 -9.17 -19.39 -22.76
C TYR A 744 -9.95 -18.62 -23.83
N ASP A 745 -9.51 -18.67 -25.10
CA ASP A 745 -10.25 -18.09 -26.25
C ASP A 745 -11.67 -18.65 -26.36
N VAL A 746 -12.60 -17.79 -26.75
CA VAL A 746 -14.02 -18.10 -26.97
C VAL A 746 -14.32 -18.00 -28.47
N LEU A 747 -14.50 -19.14 -29.12
CA LEU A 747 -14.90 -19.23 -30.53
C LEU A 747 -16.41 -19.44 -30.66
N VAL A 748 -17.08 -18.52 -31.34
CA VAL A 748 -18.50 -18.61 -31.70
C VAL A 748 -18.63 -18.75 -33.21
N ALA A 749 -18.89 -19.96 -33.71
CA ALA A 749 -19.28 -20.18 -35.11
C ALA A 749 -20.75 -19.75 -35.30
N GLY A 750 -20.98 -18.46 -35.56
CA GLY A 750 -22.31 -17.87 -35.68
C GLY A 750 -22.95 -18.12 -37.05
N GLY A 751 -23.91 -19.05 -37.10
CA GLY A 751 -24.39 -19.66 -38.34
C GLY A 751 -25.19 -18.81 -39.31
N TYR A 752 -25.00 -19.11 -40.61
CA TYR A 752 -26.06 -19.26 -41.62
C TYR A 752 -25.62 -20.25 -42.73
N THR A 753 -26.09 -21.50 -42.64
CA THR A 753 -26.37 -22.46 -43.75
C THR A 753 -25.25 -23.09 -44.61
N SER A 754 -23.95 -22.98 -44.34
CA SER A 754 -22.94 -23.80 -45.06
C SER A 754 -21.98 -24.56 -44.15
N ALA A 755 -21.98 -25.88 -44.29
CA ALA A 755 -21.27 -26.85 -43.46
C ALA A 755 -19.76 -27.01 -43.80
N SER A 756 -18.94 -25.95 -43.74
CA SER A 756 -17.55 -26.03 -44.28
C SER A 756 -16.42 -25.34 -43.49
N ASP A 757 -16.62 -24.87 -42.26
CA ASP A 757 -15.55 -24.16 -41.54
C ASP A 757 -14.40 -25.09 -41.11
N THR A 758 -13.16 -24.57 -41.13
CA THR A 758 -11.95 -25.34 -40.86
C THR A 758 -11.14 -24.74 -39.70
N LEU A 759 -10.83 -25.55 -38.69
CA LEU A 759 -9.92 -25.21 -37.58
C LEU A 759 -8.53 -25.80 -37.84
N GLN A 760 -7.49 -24.96 -37.87
CA GLN A 760 -6.12 -25.39 -38.19
C GLN A 760 -5.14 -25.17 -37.03
N PHE A 761 -4.66 -26.27 -36.43
CA PHE A 761 -3.62 -26.26 -35.38
C PHE A 761 -2.25 -26.59 -36.00
N SER A 762 -1.26 -25.69 -35.88
CA SER A 762 0.01 -25.83 -36.60
C SER A 762 1.19 -26.42 -35.78
N ALA A 763 1.03 -26.65 -34.46
CA ALA A 763 2.12 -27.10 -33.59
C ALA A 763 2.01 -28.57 -33.10
N THR A 764 3.11 -29.33 -33.21
CA THR A 764 3.25 -30.68 -32.66
C THR A 764 3.50 -30.62 -31.14
N GLY A 765 2.47 -30.76 -30.30
CA GLY A 765 2.67 -30.82 -28.85
C GLY A 765 1.48 -30.55 -27.93
N PHE A 766 0.23 -30.80 -28.34
CA PHE A 766 -0.92 -30.64 -27.44
C PHE A 766 -0.97 -31.76 -26.40
N GLY A 767 -0.76 -31.42 -25.13
CA GLY A 767 -1.03 -32.27 -23.98
C GLY A 767 -2.08 -31.62 -23.09
N LEU A 768 -3.33 -32.10 -23.15
CA LEU A 768 -4.39 -31.70 -22.22
C LEU A 768 -4.08 -32.29 -20.83
N SER A 769 -3.56 -31.48 -19.91
CA SER A 769 -3.33 -31.90 -18.52
C SER A 769 -4.50 -31.47 -17.64
N ASN A 770 -5.29 -32.44 -17.18
CA ASN A 770 -6.37 -32.24 -16.22
C ASN A 770 -5.83 -32.33 -14.78
N GLN A 771 -5.76 -31.21 -14.06
CA GLN A 771 -5.51 -31.19 -12.62
C GLN A 771 -6.56 -30.29 -11.96
N THR A 772 -7.62 -30.95 -11.47
CA THR A 772 -8.43 -30.53 -10.31
C THR A 772 -8.69 -29.02 -10.15
N THR A 773 -9.66 -28.48 -10.88
CA THR A 773 -10.73 -27.60 -10.40
C THR A 773 -11.68 -27.40 -11.58
N GLY A 774 -12.97 -27.62 -11.38
CA GLY A 774 -13.94 -27.76 -12.47
C GLY A 774 -14.17 -26.47 -13.26
N GLN A 775 -13.80 -26.46 -14.54
CA GLN A 775 -14.47 -25.82 -15.68
C GLN A 775 -13.75 -26.28 -16.95
N ALA A 776 -14.50 -26.64 -17.99
CA ALA A 776 -13.98 -27.21 -19.25
C ALA A 776 -13.91 -26.14 -20.35
N ASN A 777 -12.97 -26.27 -21.28
CA ASN A 777 -12.98 -25.50 -22.53
C ASN A 777 -14.24 -25.85 -23.33
N VAL A 778 -15.05 -24.84 -23.67
CA VAL A 778 -16.35 -25.00 -24.32
C VAL A 778 -16.18 -24.84 -25.83
N VAL A 779 -16.49 -25.89 -26.60
CA VAL A 779 -16.68 -25.80 -28.06
C VAL A 779 -18.16 -26.04 -28.31
N SER A 780 -18.95 -25.00 -28.58
CA SER A 780 -20.35 -25.15 -28.98
C SER A 780 -20.42 -25.26 -30.51
N ALA A 781 -20.76 -26.44 -31.01
CA ALA A 781 -21.02 -26.65 -32.44
C ALA A 781 -22.51 -26.97 -32.64
N GLU A 782 -23.29 -26.02 -33.14
CA GLU A 782 -24.62 -26.33 -33.66
C GLU A 782 -24.48 -27.00 -35.04
N SER A 783 -24.44 -28.33 -35.03
CA SER A 783 -24.66 -29.21 -36.21
C SER A 783 -23.57 -29.33 -37.29
N GLY A 784 -22.29 -29.19 -36.96
CA GLY A 784 -21.15 -29.40 -37.90
C GLY A 784 -20.31 -30.66 -37.62
N ALA A 785 -19.75 -31.27 -38.68
CA ALA A 785 -18.86 -32.44 -38.57
C ALA A 785 -17.41 -32.04 -38.22
N ILE A 786 -16.87 -32.60 -37.14
CA ILE A 786 -15.47 -32.42 -36.73
C ILE A 786 -14.60 -33.45 -37.47
N THR A 787 -13.69 -33.00 -38.34
CA THR A 787 -12.73 -33.91 -39.01
C THR A 787 -11.44 -33.99 -38.20
N LEU A 788 -11.15 -35.15 -37.60
CA LEU A 788 -9.99 -35.36 -36.73
C LEU A 788 -8.81 -35.96 -37.50
N ALA A 789 -7.63 -35.35 -37.38
CA ALA A 789 -6.36 -36.01 -37.71
C ALA A 789 -5.88 -36.84 -36.50
N SER A 790 -5.22 -37.96 -36.78
CA SER A 790 -4.92 -39.06 -35.84
C SER A 790 -4.38 -38.69 -34.45
N GLU A 791 -4.81 -39.48 -33.46
CA GLU A 791 -4.38 -39.51 -32.05
C GLU A 791 -4.66 -38.23 -31.24
N GLN A 792 -5.91 -38.03 -30.81
CA GLN A 792 -6.30 -37.00 -29.84
C GLN A 792 -7.42 -37.50 -28.90
N GLN A 793 -7.42 -37.03 -27.65
CA GLN A 793 -8.44 -37.31 -26.62
C GLN A 793 -9.34 -36.08 -26.46
N PHE A 794 -10.68 -36.22 -26.45
CA PHE A 794 -11.62 -35.11 -26.24
C PHE A 794 -12.82 -35.49 -25.36
N ALA A 795 -13.46 -34.47 -24.77
CA ALA A 795 -14.75 -34.52 -24.08
C ALA A 795 -15.76 -33.62 -24.81
N LEU A 796 -17.01 -34.07 -24.96
CA LEU A 796 -18.13 -33.34 -25.56
C LEU A 796 -19.14 -32.99 -24.46
N ILE A 797 -19.61 -31.74 -24.38
CA ILE A 797 -20.73 -31.31 -23.54
C ILE A 797 -21.63 -30.40 -24.37
N ASP A 798 -22.94 -30.68 -24.39
CA ASP A 798 -23.98 -29.83 -24.97
C ASP A 798 -24.72 -29.12 -23.83
N ALA A 799 -24.93 -27.81 -23.96
CA ALA A 799 -25.59 -26.97 -22.96
C ALA A 799 -27.12 -26.93 -23.09
N ASP A 800 -27.71 -27.42 -24.19
CA ASP A 800 -29.16 -27.30 -24.44
C ASP A 800 -29.81 -28.65 -24.74
N ALA A 801 -30.04 -29.44 -23.69
CA ALA A 801 -30.65 -30.75 -23.81
C ALA A 801 -32.14 -30.69 -24.25
N VAL A 802 -32.40 -31.10 -25.49
CA VAL A 802 -33.68 -31.72 -25.87
C VAL A 802 -33.44 -33.13 -26.46
N SER A 803 -33.46 -34.11 -25.54
CA SER A 803 -33.57 -35.57 -25.75
C SER A 803 -32.97 -36.19 -27.01
N TRP A 804 -31.81 -36.84 -26.87
CA TRP A 804 -31.34 -37.84 -27.85
C TRP A 804 -31.69 -39.25 -27.36
N GLY A 805 -32.23 -40.08 -28.25
CA GLY A 805 -32.34 -41.52 -28.01
C GLY A 805 -31.00 -42.22 -28.24
N ALA A 806 -30.81 -43.42 -27.67
CA ALA A 806 -29.59 -44.21 -27.87
C ALA A 806 -29.23 -44.45 -29.36
N SER A 807 -30.22 -44.38 -30.25
CA SER A 807 -30.06 -44.46 -31.70
C SER A 807 -29.37 -43.24 -32.34
N ASP A 808 -29.51 -42.05 -31.75
CA ASP A 808 -28.99 -40.80 -32.31
C ASP A 808 -27.48 -40.66 -32.04
N ILE A 809 -27.03 -41.13 -30.88
CA ILE A 809 -25.62 -41.23 -30.47
C ILE A 809 -24.86 -42.24 -31.36
N VAL A 810 -25.47 -43.39 -31.66
CA VAL A 810 -24.88 -44.44 -32.50
C VAL A 810 -24.78 -44.00 -33.97
N ASN A 811 -25.74 -43.22 -34.47
CA ASN A 811 -25.70 -42.68 -35.83
C ASN A 811 -24.66 -41.56 -36.00
N ALA A 812 -24.42 -40.74 -34.98
CA ALA A 812 -23.37 -39.71 -34.99
C ALA A 812 -21.95 -40.32 -35.06
N ILE A 813 -21.74 -41.47 -34.40
CA ILE A 813 -20.48 -42.23 -34.45
C ILE A 813 -20.30 -42.93 -35.81
N ASN A 814 -21.36 -43.53 -36.36
CA ASN A 814 -21.29 -44.29 -37.63
C ASN A 814 -21.14 -43.41 -38.88
N GLN A 815 -21.57 -42.15 -38.87
CA GLN A 815 -21.45 -41.26 -40.04
C GLN A 815 -20.07 -40.58 -40.19
N ASN A 816 -19.23 -40.61 -39.15
CA ASN A 816 -18.00 -39.80 -39.10
C ASN A 816 -16.70 -40.60 -38.91
N VAL A 817 -16.73 -41.94 -38.98
CA VAL A 817 -15.53 -42.78 -38.83
C VAL A 817 -15.35 -43.70 -40.05
N THR A 818 -14.47 -43.33 -40.97
CA THR A 818 -13.93 -44.26 -41.97
C THR A 818 -12.53 -44.70 -41.58
N GLY A 819 -12.43 -45.84 -40.88
CA GLY A 819 -11.15 -46.46 -40.49
C GLY A 819 -11.21 -47.18 -39.14
N SER A 820 -10.23 -48.06 -38.87
CA SER A 820 -10.10 -48.71 -37.55
C SER A 820 -9.62 -47.71 -36.51
N VAL A 821 -10.46 -47.38 -35.53
CA VAL A 821 -10.11 -46.54 -34.38
C VAL A 821 -9.89 -47.44 -33.16
N SER A 822 -8.78 -47.27 -32.46
CA SER A 822 -8.52 -47.89 -31.15
C SER A 822 -8.76 -46.83 -30.07
N MET A 823 -9.90 -46.90 -29.38
CA MET A 823 -10.23 -45.99 -28.28
C MET A 823 -9.87 -46.64 -26.94
N GLN A 824 -9.10 -45.95 -26.08
CA GLN A 824 -8.73 -46.50 -24.75
C GLN A 824 -9.69 -46.09 -23.62
N LYS A 825 -10.33 -44.90 -23.66
CA LYS A 825 -11.34 -44.45 -22.68
C LYS A 825 -12.33 -43.46 -23.32
N MET A 826 -13.59 -43.46 -22.86
CA MET A 826 -14.61 -42.45 -23.19
C MET A 826 -15.23 -41.89 -21.91
N PHE A 827 -15.61 -40.62 -21.93
CA PHE A 827 -16.26 -39.92 -20.82
C PHE A 827 -17.56 -39.28 -21.31
N PHE A 828 -18.65 -39.45 -20.55
CA PHE A 828 -19.92 -38.76 -20.78
C PHE A 828 -20.37 -38.13 -19.46
N ALA A 829 -20.78 -36.86 -19.52
CA ALA A 829 -21.49 -36.17 -18.45
C ALA A 829 -22.90 -35.84 -18.94
N LEU A 830 -23.92 -36.24 -18.17
CA LEU A 830 -25.26 -35.68 -18.32
C LEU A 830 -25.45 -34.66 -17.20
N ASP A 831 -25.77 -33.42 -17.59
CA ASP A 831 -26.32 -32.42 -16.69
C ASP A 831 -27.83 -32.31 -16.94
N ASN A 832 -28.61 -32.28 -15.87
CA ASN A 832 -30.06 -32.04 -15.96
C ASN A 832 -30.48 -30.93 -14.98
N GLY A 833 -29.59 -29.96 -14.77
CA GLY A 833 -29.86 -28.71 -14.05
C GLY A 833 -29.90 -28.81 -12.53
N ALA A 834 -29.60 -29.98 -11.94
CA ALA A 834 -29.54 -30.11 -10.47
C ALA A 834 -28.54 -31.15 -9.92
N ASP A 835 -27.90 -31.96 -10.76
CA ASP A 835 -26.89 -32.94 -10.35
C ASP A 835 -26.08 -33.38 -11.58
N THR A 836 -24.79 -33.03 -11.66
CA THR A 836 -23.90 -33.55 -12.71
C THR A 836 -23.47 -34.97 -12.33
N ARG A 837 -23.73 -35.96 -13.20
CA ARG A 837 -23.17 -37.31 -13.02
C ARG A 837 -22.20 -37.64 -14.16
N ILE A 838 -20.97 -37.99 -13.76
CA ILE A 838 -19.90 -38.44 -14.64
C ILE A 838 -19.88 -39.98 -14.59
N TYR A 839 -20.00 -40.63 -15.74
CA TYR A 839 -19.80 -42.07 -15.84
C TYR A 839 -18.37 -42.37 -16.30
N PHE A 840 -17.68 -43.25 -15.57
CA PHE A 840 -16.34 -43.70 -15.90
C PHE A 840 -16.40 -45.09 -16.55
N TRP A 841 -15.76 -45.25 -17.70
CA TRP A 841 -15.42 -46.56 -18.23
C TRP A 841 -13.90 -46.75 -18.17
N ASP A 842 -13.45 -47.81 -17.50
CA ASP A 842 -12.04 -48.21 -17.52
C ASP A 842 -11.89 -49.59 -18.17
N ASP A 843 -10.83 -49.71 -18.97
CA ASP A 843 -10.29 -50.92 -19.60
C ASP A 843 -11.20 -51.69 -20.57
N LEU A 844 -11.38 -51.16 -21.80
CA LEU A 844 -11.86 -51.95 -22.93
C LEU A 844 -10.71 -52.79 -23.51
N GLY A 845 -10.61 -54.05 -23.09
CA GLY A 845 -9.77 -55.05 -23.74
C GLY A 845 -10.09 -55.15 -25.25
N SER A 846 -9.05 -55.31 -26.07
CA SER A 846 -9.10 -55.23 -27.54
C SER A 846 -10.24 -56.06 -28.17
N GLY A 847 -11.30 -55.38 -28.63
CA GLY A 847 -12.37 -55.95 -29.44
C GLY A 847 -12.37 -55.33 -30.84
N THR A 848 -12.49 -56.17 -31.86
CA THR A 848 -12.64 -55.75 -33.27
C THR A 848 -14.11 -55.56 -33.63
N VAL A 849 -14.44 -54.43 -34.24
CA VAL A 849 -15.77 -54.15 -34.82
C VAL A 849 -15.88 -54.82 -36.20
N ASP A 850 -16.87 -55.70 -36.39
CA ASP A 850 -17.27 -56.20 -37.72
C ASP A 850 -18.51 -55.44 -38.18
N THR A 851 -18.35 -54.63 -39.23
CA THR A 851 -19.36 -53.68 -39.72
C THR A 851 -20.37 -54.32 -40.68
N ALA A 852 -20.37 -55.64 -40.89
CA ALA A 852 -21.19 -56.23 -41.93
C ALA A 852 -22.70 -56.34 -41.60
N ASN A 853 -23.12 -56.34 -40.31
CA ASN A 853 -24.52 -56.60 -39.93
C ASN A 853 -25.16 -55.60 -38.96
N GLY A 854 -24.51 -54.48 -38.65
CA GLY A 854 -25.15 -53.38 -37.88
C GLY A 854 -25.53 -53.69 -36.43
N GLU A 855 -24.94 -54.72 -35.80
CA GLU A 855 -25.16 -55.02 -34.39
C GLU A 855 -23.83 -54.94 -33.61
N LEU A 856 -23.79 -54.10 -32.57
CA LEU A 856 -22.64 -53.98 -31.66
C LEU A 856 -22.74 -55.07 -30.58
N THR A 857 -21.87 -56.07 -30.62
CA THR A 857 -21.77 -57.05 -29.52
C THR A 857 -20.76 -56.56 -28.47
N LEU A 858 -21.26 -56.09 -27.33
CA LEU A 858 -20.43 -55.79 -26.15
C LEU A 858 -20.38 -57.02 -25.24
N VAL A 859 -19.17 -57.55 -24.98
CA VAL A 859 -18.95 -58.53 -23.92
C VAL A 859 -18.60 -57.76 -22.65
N VAL A 860 -19.52 -57.76 -21.68
CA VAL A 860 -19.30 -57.15 -20.36
C VAL A 860 -18.88 -58.25 -19.38
N GLU A 861 -17.62 -58.23 -18.93
CA GLU A 861 -17.18 -59.07 -17.82
C GLU A 861 -17.32 -58.29 -16.50
N LEU A 862 -18.31 -58.67 -15.69
CA LEU A 862 -18.51 -58.07 -14.36
C LEU A 862 -17.62 -58.78 -13.33
N VAL A 863 -16.47 -58.19 -13.00
CA VAL A 863 -15.63 -58.67 -11.90
C VAL A 863 -16.06 -57.99 -10.60
N GLY A 864 -16.61 -58.76 -9.64
CA GLY A 864 -16.74 -58.33 -8.24
C GLY A 864 -18.14 -57.97 -7.70
N VAL A 865 -19.24 -58.53 -8.20
CA VAL A 865 -20.58 -58.31 -7.62
C VAL A 865 -20.98 -59.48 -6.70
N THR A 866 -21.19 -59.21 -5.41
CA THR A 866 -21.49 -60.24 -4.38
C THR A 866 -22.95 -60.28 -3.90
N ASP A 867 -23.86 -59.46 -4.45
CA ASP A 867 -25.28 -59.51 -4.10
C ASP A 867 -26.16 -59.24 -5.34
N ALA A 868 -27.22 -60.03 -5.50
CA ALA A 868 -28.10 -60.04 -6.68
C ALA A 868 -29.17 -58.93 -6.67
N THR A 869 -29.17 -58.06 -5.66
CA THR A 869 -30.18 -57.00 -5.49
C THR A 869 -29.84 -55.68 -6.18
N THR A 870 -28.61 -55.49 -6.67
CA THR A 870 -28.20 -54.29 -7.45
C THR A 870 -28.49 -54.40 -8.96
N LEU A 871 -29.04 -55.52 -9.44
CA LEU A 871 -29.33 -55.76 -10.86
C LEU A 871 -30.76 -55.39 -11.30
N SER A 872 -31.64 -54.96 -10.41
CA SER A 872 -33.06 -54.72 -10.76
C SER A 872 -33.36 -53.38 -11.42
N ASN A 873 -32.37 -52.47 -11.57
CA ASN A 873 -32.57 -51.15 -12.16
C ASN A 873 -31.80 -50.90 -13.46
N LEU A 874 -31.21 -51.93 -14.08
CA LEU A 874 -30.65 -51.79 -15.42
C LEU A 874 -31.77 -51.97 -16.46
N THR A 875 -32.39 -50.86 -16.88
CA THR A 875 -33.24 -50.86 -18.08
C THR A 875 -32.36 -50.45 -19.25
N ILE A 876 -32.04 -51.39 -20.13
CA ILE A 876 -31.48 -51.07 -21.45
C ILE A 876 -32.68 -50.63 -22.30
N ALA A 877 -32.77 -49.34 -22.58
CA ALA A 877 -33.69 -48.78 -23.57
C ALA A 877 -32.91 -48.43 -24.84
#